data_AF-A0A916HV50-F1
#
_entry.id   AF-A0A916HV50-F1
#
_cell.length_a   1.000
_cell.length_b   1.000
_cell.length_c   1.000
_cell.angle_alpha   90.00
_cell.angle_beta   90.00
_cell.angle_gamma   90.00
#
_symmetry.space_group_name_H-M   'P 1'
#
loop_
_entity.id
_entity.type
_entity.pdbx_description
1 polymer ?
#
loop_
_entity_poly.entity_id
_entity_poly.type
_entity_poly.pdbx_seq_one_letter_code
_entity_poly.pdbx_strand_id
1 'polypeptide(L)'
;MPDAEISTRPGRAWLFGLAGVVLLLIAATAQKVWSIDFWWQLRNGEWICEHRAVPHEEIYSWTAAGTPLREMRWVYCAVIYGVYTHLGAWALTVVQALAVMGTWAAVACPYRRMLLHHLPLLLLAMGIFAGLGRWVMRPELATYFEFALFLTLLTHLRHAGQPRRRWVLIAALAVSQVCWTNLHTLFLFGPVLAWCFVFGDGLQRVIDRARGQASRPAFLSRWLFLAALAVSGACWANPYFHDGAMYVLQMYRETRGEHATNQFIGEMRSPLGIPLGDWTWDLVVAAALGLLAAVIAIATRRRFDVVRTGILLLGLILFAQLQRNAPLLAIAAVWASLGNLSAVGLGSQEPLQRTAKSRLASGTHVALFAACLVTSWFIMTDRIGPRLNQPREFGFGIVEWVLPRGAADFLAANRPVGNLFNTIRDGAYFIWRVRDQKVFIDGRTDAYGPEILKEASTLTGSQWTEWSSRRGINTAVFPIPGFEGLLGAVASSPDWALVFLDHRDAVFLRRVPENSTLIERFAINPERPWTPPATPAPEGARSWKHTIGGVPRARQSEGIAGAWLAMGYPQQAREFLKRGLEVEPGNLRLRMDYAQMLLVDGATDKAARFLEGLPKVRRVAVLRDAAASLIAAGHIERAETPLVRALELSPEDRELLVALADVRFQTNRPDLAAPDYEHAQRLSPTVNEWNKLAAIYAQLNDAARGEHSLRESLRLDPRQPSVWNMLGGILGRQGNLDEARTCFQRALELKPDFKAARDNLDRVRGALSAPPR
;
A
#
# COMPACT_ATOMS: atom_id res chain seq x y z
N MET A 1 51.91 -22.07 43.02
CA MET A 1 50.60 -21.53 42.60
C MET A 1 50.51 -21.72 41.10
N PRO A 2 49.42 -22.30 40.56
CA PRO A 2 49.39 -22.80 39.20
C PRO A 2 49.17 -21.68 38.19
N ASP A 3 49.83 -21.85 37.05
CA ASP A 3 49.60 -21.14 35.80
C ASP A 3 48.10 -21.13 35.46
N ALA A 4 47.50 -19.95 35.47
CA ALA A 4 46.21 -19.75 34.84
C ALA A 4 46.43 -19.83 33.33
N GLU A 5 46.27 -21.03 32.76
CA GLU A 5 45.99 -21.21 31.34
C GLU A 5 44.79 -20.34 30.97
N ILE A 6 45.05 -19.13 30.49
CA ILE A 6 44.03 -18.24 29.93
C ILE A 6 43.57 -18.93 28.64
N SER A 7 42.46 -19.66 28.76
CA SER A 7 41.71 -20.28 27.66
C SER A 7 41.75 -19.41 26.40
N THR A 8 42.40 -19.92 25.36
CA THR A 8 42.56 -19.29 24.03
C THR A 8 41.31 -19.35 23.16
N ARG A 9 40.18 -19.81 23.69
CA ARG A 9 38.92 -19.94 22.94
C ARG A 9 38.21 -18.58 22.87
N PRO A 10 37.83 -18.10 21.66
CA PRO A 10 37.04 -16.89 21.52
C PRO A 10 35.73 -17.02 22.30
N GLY A 11 35.31 -15.95 22.99
CA GLY A 11 34.06 -15.92 23.73
C GLY A 11 32.88 -16.30 22.83
N ARG A 12 31.99 -17.17 23.33
CA ARG A 12 30.84 -17.70 22.58
C ARG A 12 29.71 -16.69 22.33
N ALA A 13 29.88 -15.42 22.70
CA ALA A 13 28.85 -14.38 22.60
C ALA A 13 28.33 -14.13 21.17
N TRP A 14 29.18 -14.31 20.15
CA TRP A 14 28.78 -14.18 18.74
C TRP A 14 27.71 -15.22 18.33
N LEU A 15 27.64 -16.37 19.00
CA LEU A 15 26.59 -17.38 18.78
C LEU A 15 25.20 -16.81 19.10
N PHE A 16 25.08 -15.93 20.10
CA PHE A 16 23.81 -15.25 20.39
C PHE A 16 23.42 -14.30 19.26
N GLY A 17 24.35 -13.48 18.78
CA GLY A 17 24.08 -12.58 17.65
C GLY A 17 23.67 -13.36 16.40
N LEU A 18 24.41 -14.42 16.05
CA LEU A 18 24.08 -15.28 14.91
C LEU A 18 22.73 -15.98 15.09
N ALA A 19 22.46 -16.54 16.27
CA ALA A 19 21.17 -17.16 16.58
C ALA A 19 20.01 -16.18 16.44
N GLY A 20 20.21 -14.91 16.84
CA GLY A 20 19.22 -13.85 16.67
C GLY A 20 18.93 -13.56 15.20
N VAL A 21 19.97 -13.40 14.38
CA VAL A 21 19.81 -13.18 12.92
C VAL A 21 19.15 -14.37 12.23
N VAL A 22 19.51 -15.60 12.61
CA VAL A 22 18.88 -16.82 12.08
C VAL A 22 17.42 -16.90 12.48
N LEU A 23 17.08 -16.57 13.75
CA LEU A 23 15.70 -16.51 14.21
C LEU A 23 14.88 -15.48 13.42
N LEU A 24 15.45 -14.28 13.22
CA LEU A 24 14.83 -13.24 12.40
C LEU A 24 14.62 -13.70 10.96
N LEU A 25 15.61 -14.38 10.37
CA LEU A 25 15.50 -14.92 9.02
C LEU A 25 14.38 -15.97 8.91
N ILE A 26 14.27 -16.87 9.89
CA ILE A 26 13.17 -17.87 9.94
C ILE A 26 11.82 -17.17 10.08
N ALA A 27 11.70 -16.21 11.02
CA ALA A 27 10.45 -15.46 11.23
C ALA A 27 10.03 -14.68 9.98
N ALA A 28 10.98 -14.03 9.31
CA ALA A 28 10.77 -13.25 8.09
C ALA A 28 10.37 -14.12 6.88
N THR A 29 10.76 -15.39 6.86
CA THR A 29 10.56 -16.28 5.69
C THR A 29 9.39 -17.26 5.84
N ALA A 30 9.08 -17.70 7.05
CA ALA A 30 7.92 -18.54 7.36
C ALA A 30 6.63 -17.71 7.40
N GLN A 31 6.27 -17.17 6.23
CA GLN A 31 5.15 -16.26 6.04
C GLN A 31 4.22 -16.86 4.99
N LYS A 32 2.92 -16.91 5.29
CA LYS A 32 1.92 -17.42 4.35
C LYS A 32 1.92 -16.59 3.07
N VAL A 33 1.58 -17.23 1.95
CA VAL A 33 1.42 -16.57 0.66
C VAL A 33 0.19 -15.67 0.71
N TRP A 34 0.36 -14.38 0.41
CA TRP A 34 -0.71 -13.38 0.40
C TRP A 34 -0.74 -12.54 -0.87
N SER A 35 0.17 -12.79 -1.83
CA SER A 35 0.22 -12.03 -3.06
C SER A 35 -1.05 -12.28 -3.89
N ILE A 36 -1.71 -11.20 -4.31
CA ILE A 36 -2.90 -11.28 -5.16
C ILE A 36 -2.59 -11.82 -6.56
N ASP A 37 -1.41 -11.50 -7.10
CA ASP A 37 -0.99 -11.91 -8.45
C ASP A 37 -0.59 -13.38 -8.56
N PHE A 38 -0.41 -14.04 -7.42
CA PHE A 38 -0.02 -15.44 -7.36
C PHE A 38 -0.96 -16.37 -8.15
N TRP A 39 -2.25 -16.05 -8.19
CA TRP A 39 -3.28 -16.93 -8.73
C TRP A 39 -3.34 -16.98 -10.25
N TRP A 40 -3.19 -15.84 -10.94
CA TRP A 40 -3.09 -15.87 -12.39
C TRP A 40 -1.78 -16.54 -12.84
N GLN A 41 -0.71 -16.46 -12.03
CA GLN A 41 0.56 -17.15 -12.30
C GLN A 41 0.40 -18.66 -12.19
N LEU A 42 -0.36 -19.16 -11.21
CA LEU A 42 -0.73 -20.57 -11.13
C LEU A 42 -1.53 -21.00 -12.36
N ARG A 43 -2.50 -20.19 -12.80
CA ARG A 43 -3.30 -20.48 -13.99
C ARG A 43 -2.45 -20.52 -15.26
N ASN A 44 -1.49 -19.60 -15.39
CA ASN A 44 -0.50 -19.65 -16.48
C ASN A 44 0.34 -20.92 -16.41
N GLY A 45 0.80 -21.32 -15.22
CA GLY A 45 1.56 -22.55 -15.04
C GLY A 45 0.77 -23.79 -15.47
N GLU A 46 -0.50 -23.86 -15.09
CA GLU A 46 -1.42 -24.91 -15.54
C GLU A 46 -1.55 -24.93 -17.06
N TRP A 47 -1.87 -23.79 -17.68
CA TRP A 47 -2.02 -23.69 -19.12
C TRP A 47 -0.74 -24.11 -19.86
N ILE A 48 0.43 -23.66 -19.39
CA ILE A 48 1.75 -24.02 -19.96
C ILE A 48 1.97 -25.52 -19.89
N CYS A 49 1.66 -26.16 -18.76
CA CYS A 49 1.82 -27.59 -18.57
C CYS A 49 0.84 -28.40 -19.45
N GLU A 50 -0.41 -27.93 -19.60
CA GLU A 50 -1.44 -28.58 -20.44
C GLU A 50 -1.10 -28.48 -21.93
N HIS A 51 -0.68 -27.31 -22.41
CA HIS A 51 -0.49 -27.04 -23.84
C HIS A 51 0.95 -27.28 -24.31
N ARG A 52 1.91 -27.44 -23.38
CA ARG A 52 3.35 -27.53 -23.66
C ARG A 52 3.87 -26.34 -24.49
N ALA A 53 3.28 -25.17 -24.26
CA ALA A 53 3.58 -23.93 -24.94
C ALA A 53 3.51 -22.75 -23.95
N VAL A 54 3.98 -21.57 -24.37
CA VAL A 54 3.83 -20.34 -23.58
C VAL A 54 2.73 -19.49 -24.21
N PRO A 55 1.80 -18.90 -23.44
CA PRO A 55 0.70 -18.13 -24.01
C PRO A 55 1.24 -16.86 -24.69
N HIS A 56 0.74 -16.58 -25.90
CA HIS A 56 1.14 -15.44 -26.74
C HIS A 56 0.08 -14.33 -26.80
N GLU A 57 -1.09 -14.56 -26.19
CA GLU A 57 -2.22 -13.62 -26.16
C GLU A 57 -2.93 -13.66 -24.81
N GLU A 58 -3.68 -12.60 -24.50
CA GLU A 58 -4.51 -12.51 -23.31
C GLU A 58 -5.76 -13.38 -23.42
N ILE A 59 -5.85 -14.38 -22.54
CA ILE A 59 -6.87 -15.44 -22.57
C ILE A 59 -7.90 -15.35 -21.44
N TYR A 60 -7.63 -14.62 -20.36
CA TYR A 60 -8.44 -14.67 -19.15
C TYR A 60 -9.41 -13.50 -19.00
N SER A 61 -9.10 -12.36 -19.61
CA SER A 61 -9.97 -11.19 -19.59
C SER A 61 -10.82 -11.07 -20.85
N TRP A 62 -12.05 -10.58 -20.68
CA TRP A 62 -12.90 -10.18 -21.81
C TRP A 62 -12.67 -8.73 -22.25
N THR A 63 -12.04 -7.88 -21.42
CA THR A 63 -11.71 -6.49 -21.78
C THR A 63 -10.40 -6.38 -22.57
N ALA A 64 -9.50 -7.32 -22.37
CA ALA A 64 -8.20 -7.39 -23.03
C ALA A 64 -8.07 -8.63 -23.93
N ALA A 65 -9.17 -9.33 -24.24
CA ALA A 65 -9.12 -10.56 -25.02
C ALA A 65 -8.37 -10.37 -26.36
N GLY A 66 -7.37 -11.24 -26.62
CA GLY A 66 -6.60 -11.23 -27.86
C GLY A 66 -5.48 -10.18 -27.93
N THR A 67 -5.22 -9.41 -26.86
CA THR A 67 -4.01 -8.56 -26.83
C THR A 67 -2.75 -9.43 -26.80
N PRO A 68 -1.70 -9.10 -27.58
CA PRO A 68 -0.45 -9.85 -27.55
C PRO A 68 0.19 -9.82 -26.15
N LEU A 69 0.55 -10.99 -25.63
CA LEU A 69 1.19 -11.17 -24.33
C LEU A 69 2.55 -11.84 -24.50
N ARG A 70 3.54 -11.40 -23.73
CA ARG A 70 4.87 -12.02 -23.69
C ARG A 70 5.17 -12.48 -22.27
N GLU A 71 4.83 -13.72 -21.97
CA GLU A 71 5.06 -14.28 -20.64
C GLU A 71 6.53 -14.69 -20.43
N MET A 72 7.34 -13.74 -19.94
CA MET A 72 8.76 -13.97 -19.61
C MET A 72 8.96 -14.83 -18.36
N ARG A 73 7.94 -14.97 -17.50
CA ARG A 73 8.00 -15.68 -16.22
C ARG A 73 7.52 -17.13 -16.34
N TRP A 74 7.58 -17.71 -17.54
CA TRP A 74 6.97 -19.01 -17.83
C TRP A 74 7.56 -20.15 -16.99
N VAL A 75 8.89 -20.17 -16.75
CA VAL A 75 9.52 -21.18 -15.88
C VAL A 75 9.02 -21.03 -14.45
N TYR A 76 8.95 -19.78 -13.96
CA TYR A 76 8.43 -19.51 -12.63
C TYR A 76 6.99 -20.04 -12.52
N CYS A 77 6.10 -19.70 -13.47
CA CYS A 77 4.71 -20.15 -13.47
C CYS A 77 4.59 -21.69 -13.45
N ALA A 78 5.34 -22.38 -14.32
CA ALA A 78 5.35 -23.84 -14.38
C ALA A 78 5.85 -24.49 -13.08
N VAL A 79 6.93 -23.94 -12.48
CA VAL A 79 7.50 -24.45 -11.22
C VAL A 79 6.52 -24.28 -10.07
N ILE A 80 5.92 -23.09 -9.92
CA ILE A 80 4.98 -22.86 -8.80
C ILE A 80 3.72 -23.71 -8.94
N TYR A 81 3.24 -23.92 -10.17
CA TYR A 81 2.10 -24.79 -10.43
C TYR A 81 2.42 -26.24 -10.07
N GLY A 82 3.57 -26.75 -10.49
CA GLY A 82 4.02 -28.11 -10.12
C GLY A 82 4.17 -28.28 -8.60
N VAL A 83 4.78 -27.32 -7.91
CA VAL A 83 4.90 -27.35 -6.44
C VAL A 83 3.52 -27.33 -5.77
N TYR A 84 2.64 -26.43 -6.21
CA TYR A 84 1.32 -26.26 -5.63
C TYR A 84 0.46 -27.52 -5.81
N THR A 85 0.44 -28.10 -7.01
CA THR A 85 -0.40 -29.27 -7.32
C THR A 85 0.09 -30.57 -6.68
N HIS A 86 1.41 -30.78 -6.61
CA HIS A 86 1.97 -32.02 -6.06
C HIS A 86 2.24 -31.98 -4.56
N LEU A 87 2.61 -30.83 -4.00
CA LEU A 87 3.02 -30.70 -2.59
C LEU A 87 2.06 -29.84 -1.77
N GLY A 88 1.27 -28.97 -2.40
CA GLY A 88 0.32 -28.08 -1.74
C GLY A 88 0.90 -26.73 -1.34
N ALA A 89 0.03 -25.86 -0.83
CA ALA A 89 0.35 -24.46 -0.54
C ALA A 89 1.48 -24.24 0.48
N TRP A 90 1.67 -25.14 1.45
CA TRP A 90 2.74 -25.02 2.44
C TRP A 90 4.14 -25.12 1.82
N ALA A 91 4.28 -25.91 0.75
CA ALA A 91 5.56 -26.10 0.06
C ALA A 91 6.00 -24.82 -0.65
N LEU A 92 5.07 -23.98 -1.10
CA LEU A 92 5.38 -22.67 -1.68
C LEU A 92 6.02 -21.74 -0.65
N THR A 93 5.53 -21.75 0.59
CA THR A 93 6.16 -21.01 1.68
C THR A 93 7.59 -21.50 1.94
N VAL A 94 7.85 -22.80 1.79
CA VAL A 94 9.20 -23.36 1.89
C VAL A 94 10.08 -22.89 0.72
N VAL A 95 9.57 -22.92 -0.52
CA VAL A 95 10.28 -22.42 -1.71
C VAL A 95 10.64 -20.94 -1.55
N GLN A 96 9.69 -20.11 -1.11
CA GLN A 96 9.92 -18.71 -0.76
C GLN A 96 11.04 -18.58 0.29
N ALA A 97 10.96 -19.36 1.36
CA ALA A 97 11.95 -19.30 2.43
C ALA A 97 13.35 -19.67 1.93
N LEU A 98 13.46 -20.72 1.11
CA LEU A 98 14.72 -21.13 0.48
C LEU A 98 15.28 -20.05 -0.44
N ALA A 99 14.46 -19.36 -1.22
CA ALA A 99 14.91 -18.27 -2.09
C ALA A 99 15.48 -17.09 -1.27
N VAL A 100 14.78 -16.67 -0.20
CA VAL A 100 15.24 -15.58 0.67
C VAL A 100 16.48 -15.98 1.47
N MET A 101 16.51 -17.19 2.03
CA MET A 101 17.69 -17.72 2.70
C MET A 101 18.89 -17.84 1.74
N GLY A 102 18.66 -18.31 0.52
CA GLY A 102 19.66 -18.39 -0.55
C GLY A 102 20.21 -17.02 -0.92
N THR A 103 19.36 -15.99 -0.96
CA THR A 103 19.75 -14.59 -1.23
C THR A 103 20.76 -14.10 -0.19
N TRP A 104 20.42 -14.23 1.10
CA TRP A 104 21.30 -13.78 2.19
C TRP A 104 22.52 -14.67 2.37
N ALA A 105 22.40 -15.97 2.08
CA ALA A 105 23.55 -16.88 2.04
C ALA A 105 24.54 -16.50 0.93
N ALA A 106 24.06 -16.14 -0.27
CA ALA A 106 24.91 -15.67 -1.35
C ALA A 106 25.70 -14.41 -0.95
N VAL A 107 25.02 -13.42 -0.36
CA VAL A 107 25.68 -12.18 0.14
C VAL A 107 26.69 -12.48 1.25
N ALA A 108 26.35 -13.36 2.19
CA ALA A 108 27.15 -13.61 3.40
C ALA A 108 28.31 -14.60 3.20
N CYS A 109 28.18 -15.57 2.28
CA CYS A 109 29.14 -16.67 2.09
C CYS A 109 30.60 -16.22 1.84
N PRO A 110 30.86 -15.21 0.98
CA PRO A 110 32.21 -14.68 0.78
C PRO A 110 32.84 -14.09 2.05
N TYR A 111 31.98 -13.61 2.97
CA TYR A 111 32.36 -12.88 4.17
C TYR A 111 32.08 -13.67 5.46
N ARG A 112 31.86 -14.99 5.38
CA ARG A 112 31.44 -15.84 6.52
C ARG A 112 32.29 -15.70 7.78
N ARG A 113 33.60 -15.43 7.65
CA ARG A 113 34.50 -15.22 8.78
C ARG A 113 34.22 -13.93 9.55
N MET A 114 33.67 -12.91 8.89
CA MET A 114 33.31 -11.63 9.50
C MET A 114 32.03 -11.71 10.32
N LEU A 115 31.22 -12.76 10.15
CA LEU A 115 29.98 -12.96 10.90
C LEU A 115 30.19 -13.26 12.39
N LEU A 116 31.45 -13.35 12.82
CA LEU A 116 31.84 -13.36 14.23
C LEU A 116 31.75 -11.96 14.89
N HIS A 117 31.57 -10.91 14.08
CA HIS A 117 31.46 -9.53 14.55
C HIS A 117 30.00 -9.02 14.50
N HIS A 118 29.63 -8.18 15.47
CA HIS A 118 28.26 -7.67 15.62
C HIS A 118 27.82 -6.77 14.46
N LEU A 119 28.72 -5.97 13.85
CA LEU A 119 28.35 -5.05 12.76
C LEU A 119 27.93 -5.79 11.46
N PRO A 120 28.67 -6.79 10.96
CA PRO A 120 28.19 -7.67 9.88
C PRO A 120 26.85 -8.34 10.16
N LEU A 121 26.64 -8.82 11.39
CA LEU A 121 25.36 -9.42 11.78
C LEU A 121 24.22 -8.40 11.83
N LEU A 122 24.47 -7.19 12.31
CA LEU A 122 23.51 -6.08 12.30
C LEU A 122 23.14 -5.69 10.86
N LEU A 123 24.12 -5.59 9.95
CA LEU A 123 23.88 -5.30 8.53
C LEU A 123 22.99 -6.37 7.90
N LEU A 124 23.23 -7.65 8.19
CA LEU A 124 22.37 -8.75 7.74
C LEU A 124 20.96 -8.65 8.34
N ALA A 125 20.84 -8.40 9.64
CA ALA A 125 19.54 -8.24 10.30
C ALA A 125 18.72 -7.09 9.68
N MET A 126 19.34 -5.92 9.49
CA MET A 126 18.73 -4.77 8.83
C MET A 126 18.34 -5.10 7.39
N GLY A 127 19.21 -5.81 6.65
CA GLY A 127 18.92 -6.21 5.28
C GLY A 127 17.72 -7.16 5.18
N ILE A 128 17.67 -8.19 6.03
CA ILE A 128 16.54 -9.12 6.12
C ILE A 128 15.26 -8.34 6.45
N PHE A 129 15.32 -7.40 7.39
CA PHE A 129 14.17 -6.58 7.75
C PHE A 129 13.72 -5.65 6.62
N ALA A 130 14.65 -4.99 5.94
CA ALA A 130 14.38 -4.06 4.84
C ALA A 130 13.65 -4.69 3.65
N GLY A 131 13.69 -6.02 3.52
CA GLY A 131 12.92 -6.74 2.51
C GLY A 131 11.62 -7.37 3.02
N LEU A 132 11.23 -7.17 4.29
CA LEU A 132 10.02 -7.78 4.85
C LEU A 132 8.76 -7.46 4.04
N GLY A 133 8.67 -6.27 3.45
CA GLY A 133 7.56 -5.90 2.57
C GLY A 133 7.51 -6.71 1.26
N ARG A 134 8.51 -7.53 0.94
CA ARG A 134 8.65 -8.20 -0.37
C ARG A 134 9.06 -9.66 -0.29
N TRP A 135 9.33 -10.20 0.90
CA TRP A 135 9.48 -11.64 1.09
C TRP A 135 8.12 -12.33 0.99
N VAL A 136 7.62 -12.45 -0.24
CA VAL A 136 6.34 -13.08 -0.59
C VAL A 136 6.51 -13.84 -1.90
N MET A 137 5.77 -14.94 -2.07
CA MET A 137 5.82 -15.80 -3.26
C MET A 137 5.41 -15.04 -4.54
N ARG A 138 6.40 -14.42 -5.17
CA ARG A 138 6.30 -13.72 -6.45
C ARG A 138 7.60 -13.91 -7.25
N PRO A 139 7.58 -13.70 -8.58
CA PRO A 139 8.75 -13.79 -9.44
C PRO A 139 9.96 -12.95 -8.98
N GLU A 140 9.74 -11.84 -8.28
CA GLU A 140 10.80 -10.96 -7.76
C GLU A 140 11.77 -11.68 -6.82
N LEU A 141 11.34 -12.74 -6.12
CA LEU A 141 12.22 -13.55 -5.28
C LEU A 141 13.39 -14.15 -6.09
N ALA A 142 13.13 -14.56 -7.33
CA ALA A 142 14.18 -15.02 -8.24
C ALA A 142 15.15 -13.88 -8.55
N THR A 143 14.66 -12.67 -8.81
CA THR A 143 15.50 -11.49 -9.02
C THR A 143 16.37 -11.18 -7.80
N TYR A 144 15.86 -11.27 -6.58
CA TYR A 144 16.66 -10.99 -5.38
C TYR A 144 17.78 -12.01 -5.21
N PHE A 145 17.46 -13.30 -5.40
CA PHE A 145 18.45 -14.37 -5.37
C PHE A 145 19.52 -14.20 -6.45
N GLU A 146 19.11 -14.02 -7.71
CA GLU A 146 20.01 -13.88 -8.85
C GLU A 146 20.86 -12.60 -8.73
N PHE A 147 20.30 -11.49 -8.26
CA PHE A 147 21.06 -10.26 -8.02
C PHE A 147 22.18 -10.48 -6.98
N ALA A 148 21.88 -11.15 -5.86
CA ALA A 148 22.87 -11.50 -4.85
C ALA A 148 23.92 -12.51 -5.37
N LEU A 149 23.48 -13.49 -6.15
CA LEU A 149 24.35 -14.49 -6.77
C LEU A 149 25.32 -13.84 -7.79
N PHE A 150 24.82 -12.96 -8.64
CA PHE A 150 25.62 -12.20 -9.62
C PHE A 150 26.69 -11.36 -8.95
N LEU A 151 26.33 -10.58 -7.91
CA LEU A 151 27.31 -9.80 -7.15
C LEU A 151 28.42 -10.69 -6.58
N THR A 152 28.07 -11.88 -6.11
CA THR A 152 29.01 -12.86 -5.54
C THR A 152 29.92 -13.48 -6.60
N LEU A 153 29.34 -13.96 -7.71
CA LEU A 153 30.07 -14.58 -8.81
C LEU A 153 31.01 -13.58 -9.50
N LEU A 154 30.54 -12.35 -9.76
CA LEU A 154 31.36 -11.28 -10.33
C LEU A 154 32.50 -10.87 -9.38
N THR A 155 32.25 -10.84 -8.07
CA THR A 155 33.30 -10.61 -7.05
C THR A 155 34.37 -11.69 -7.12
N HIS A 156 33.98 -12.96 -7.19
CA HIS A 156 34.92 -14.07 -7.32
C HIS A 156 35.68 -14.03 -8.65
N LEU A 157 35.02 -13.69 -9.76
CA LEU A 157 35.66 -13.58 -11.06
C LEU A 157 36.71 -12.47 -11.08
N ARG A 158 36.42 -11.31 -10.46
CA ARG A 158 37.35 -10.18 -10.34
C ARG A 158 38.64 -10.51 -9.58
N HIS A 159 38.60 -11.51 -8.69
CA HIS A 159 39.72 -11.94 -7.85
C HIS A 159 40.30 -13.32 -8.22
N ALA A 160 39.72 -14.02 -9.20
CA ALA A 160 40.18 -15.35 -9.58
C ALA A 160 41.58 -15.29 -10.21
N GLY A 161 42.53 -16.08 -9.67
CA GLY A 161 43.90 -16.18 -10.19
C GLY A 161 44.04 -17.17 -11.36
N GLN A 162 43.34 -18.30 -11.32
CA GLN A 162 43.50 -19.40 -12.28
C GLN A 162 42.54 -19.28 -13.48
N PRO A 163 43.00 -19.45 -14.74
CA PRO A 163 42.16 -19.37 -15.94
C PRO A 163 40.98 -20.35 -15.95
N ARG A 164 41.19 -21.62 -15.56
CA ARG A 164 40.12 -22.63 -15.50
C ARG A 164 38.96 -22.18 -14.60
N ARG A 165 39.27 -21.61 -13.43
CA ARG A 165 38.27 -21.08 -12.50
C ARG A 165 37.49 -19.90 -13.09
N ARG A 166 38.13 -19.05 -13.91
CA ARG A 166 37.46 -17.93 -14.58
C ARG A 166 36.43 -18.42 -15.59
N TRP A 167 36.77 -19.42 -16.40
CA TRP A 167 35.81 -20.03 -17.34
C TRP A 167 34.61 -20.66 -16.63
N VAL A 168 34.83 -21.38 -15.53
CA VAL A 168 33.74 -21.93 -14.71
C VAL A 168 32.82 -20.82 -14.19
N LEU A 169 33.37 -19.70 -13.72
CA LEU A 169 32.57 -18.56 -13.24
C LEU A 169 31.81 -17.85 -14.36
N ILE A 170 32.41 -17.70 -15.55
CA ILE A 170 31.73 -17.13 -16.73
C ILE A 170 30.59 -18.05 -17.17
N ALA A 171 30.80 -19.36 -17.23
CA ALA A 171 29.77 -20.33 -17.55
C ALA A 171 28.64 -20.31 -16.51
N ALA A 172 28.97 -20.25 -15.22
CA ALA A 172 27.99 -20.13 -14.15
C ALA A 172 27.14 -18.85 -14.28
N LEU A 173 27.76 -17.71 -14.58
CA LEU A 173 27.05 -16.44 -14.85
C LEU A 173 26.14 -16.53 -16.07
N ALA A 174 26.60 -17.15 -17.16
CA ALA A 174 25.79 -17.32 -18.37
C ALA A 174 24.57 -18.23 -18.12
N VAL A 175 24.77 -19.37 -17.45
CA VAL A 175 23.67 -20.30 -17.09
C VAL A 175 22.66 -19.63 -16.15
N SER A 176 23.16 -18.94 -15.12
CA SER A 176 22.34 -18.16 -14.19
C SER A 176 21.56 -17.05 -14.91
N GLN A 177 22.15 -16.39 -15.92
CA GLN A 177 21.42 -15.44 -16.76
C GLN A 177 20.30 -16.10 -17.57
N VAL A 178 20.55 -17.26 -18.18
CA VAL A 178 19.49 -18.00 -18.91
C VAL A 178 18.33 -18.32 -17.97
N CYS A 179 18.62 -18.80 -16.76
CA CYS A 179 17.59 -19.02 -15.74
C CYS A 179 16.84 -17.72 -15.43
N TRP A 180 17.56 -16.63 -15.13
CA TRP A 180 16.96 -15.35 -14.75
C TRP A 180 16.03 -14.79 -15.84
N THR A 181 16.47 -14.82 -17.10
CA THR A 181 15.68 -14.36 -18.26
C THR A 181 14.34 -15.07 -18.40
N ASN A 182 14.24 -16.32 -17.94
CA ASN A 182 13.00 -17.11 -18.02
C ASN A 182 12.22 -17.20 -16.69
N LEU A 183 12.74 -16.59 -15.63
CA LEU A 183 12.11 -16.55 -14.30
C LEU A 183 11.43 -15.21 -14.02
N HIS A 184 12.02 -14.09 -14.45
CA HIS A 184 11.49 -12.77 -14.13
C HIS A 184 11.85 -11.70 -15.16
N THR A 185 10.97 -10.70 -15.31
CA THR A 185 11.13 -9.60 -16.27
C THR A 185 12.27 -8.65 -15.92
N LEU A 186 12.78 -8.61 -14.69
CA LEU A 186 13.92 -7.77 -14.31
C LEU A 186 15.30 -8.40 -14.59
N PHE A 187 15.39 -9.33 -15.55
CA PHE A 187 16.63 -10.04 -15.89
C PHE A 187 17.74 -9.14 -16.45
N LEU A 188 17.42 -7.94 -16.95
CA LEU A 188 18.41 -6.97 -17.45
C LEU A 188 19.38 -6.48 -16.36
N PHE A 189 19.06 -6.69 -15.07
CA PHE A 189 20.03 -6.42 -14.02
C PHE A 189 21.30 -7.26 -14.15
N GLY A 190 21.24 -8.48 -14.68
CA GLY A 190 22.45 -9.29 -14.89
C GLY A 190 23.48 -8.62 -15.81
N PRO A 191 23.12 -8.25 -17.05
CA PRO A 191 23.98 -7.45 -17.93
C PRO A 191 24.43 -6.13 -17.30
N VAL A 192 23.51 -5.38 -16.66
CA VAL A 192 23.85 -4.10 -16.00
C VAL A 192 24.93 -4.30 -14.93
N LEU A 193 24.78 -5.30 -14.06
CA LEU A 193 25.77 -5.63 -13.03
C LEU A 193 27.11 -6.01 -13.65
N ALA A 194 27.12 -6.88 -14.67
CA ALA A 194 28.35 -7.30 -15.34
C ALA A 194 29.10 -6.10 -15.97
N TRP A 195 28.38 -5.21 -16.65
CA TRP A 195 28.96 -3.99 -17.22
C TRP A 195 29.39 -2.97 -16.15
N CYS A 196 28.65 -2.82 -15.04
CA CYS A 196 29.10 -2.02 -13.90
C CYS A 196 30.45 -2.51 -13.33
N PHE A 197 30.67 -3.83 -13.28
CA PHE A 197 31.96 -4.39 -12.88
C PHE A 197 33.05 -4.10 -13.91
N VAL A 198 32.76 -4.20 -15.22
CA VAL A 198 33.71 -3.89 -16.29
C VAL A 198 34.16 -2.43 -16.21
N PHE A 199 33.21 -1.49 -16.22
CA PHE A 199 33.50 -0.05 -16.20
C PHE A 199 34.06 0.40 -14.87
N GLY A 200 33.54 -0.10 -13.75
CA GLY A 200 34.03 0.25 -12.43
C GLY A 200 35.48 -0.22 -12.21
N ASP A 201 35.85 -1.41 -12.69
CA ASP A 201 37.22 -1.92 -12.62
C ASP A 201 38.15 -1.12 -13.56
N GLY A 202 37.67 -0.70 -14.74
CA GLY A 202 38.39 0.21 -15.63
C GLY A 202 38.67 1.57 -14.99
N LEU A 203 37.64 2.22 -14.45
CA LEU A 203 37.74 3.51 -13.77
C LEU A 203 38.62 3.45 -12.51
N GLN A 204 38.53 2.37 -11.74
CA GLN A 204 39.41 2.15 -10.59
C GLN A 204 40.89 2.20 -11.00
N ARG A 205 41.27 1.57 -12.12
CA ARG A 205 42.66 1.61 -12.60
C ARG A 205 43.11 3.00 -13.02
N VAL A 206 42.22 3.80 -13.61
CA VAL A 206 42.51 5.19 -13.97
C VAL A 206 42.82 5.99 -12.69
N ILE A 207 42.01 5.81 -11.66
CA ILE A 207 42.21 6.44 -10.35
C ILE A 207 43.53 5.96 -9.70
N ASP A 208 43.80 4.66 -9.73
CA ASP A 208 45.03 4.09 -9.15
C ASP A 208 46.29 4.62 -9.86
N ARG A 209 46.26 4.72 -11.19
CA ARG A 209 47.35 5.32 -11.98
C ARG A 209 47.54 6.80 -11.67
N ALA A 210 46.46 7.58 -11.61
CA ALA A 210 46.51 9.00 -11.26
C ALA A 210 47.07 9.22 -9.84
N ARG A 211 46.95 8.23 -8.95
CA ARG A 211 47.50 8.23 -7.58
C ARG A 211 48.91 7.64 -7.47
N GLY A 212 49.55 7.28 -8.59
CA GLY A 212 50.89 6.68 -8.60
C GLY A 212 50.96 5.27 -7.99
N GLN A 213 49.84 4.55 -7.90
CA GLN A 213 49.79 3.19 -7.35
C GLN A 213 50.04 2.14 -8.44
N ALA A 214 50.66 1.01 -8.06
CA ALA A 214 50.91 -0.09 -8.99
C ALA A 214 49.59 -0.61 -9.58
N SER A 215 49.37 -0.33 -10.87
CA SER A 215 48.15 -0.74 -11.58
C SER A 215 48.32 -2.09 -12.28
N ARG A 216 47.24 -2.87 -12.39
CA ARG A 216 47.23 -4.11 -13.19
C ARG A 216 47.50 -3.79 -14.68
N PRO A 217 48.14 -4.70 -15.45
CA PRO A 217 48.72 -4.37 -16.76
C PRO A 217 47.72 -4.01 -17.88
N ALA A 218 46.44 -4.41 -17.80
CA ALA A 218 45.44 -4.12 -18.83
C ALA A 218 44.43 -3.04 -18.39
N PHE A 219 44.00 -2.17 -19.32
CA PHE A 219 43.01 -1.09 -19.09
C PHE A 219 41.62 -1.65 -18.71
N LEU A 220 41.15 -2.69 -19.41
CA LEU A 220 39.97 -3.48 -19.04
C LEU A 220 40.37 -4.91 -18.65
N SER A 221 39.67 -5.49 -17.67
CA SER A 221 39.77 -6.93 -17.41
C SER A 221 39.11 -7.71 -18.54
N ARG A 222 39.91 -8.37 -19.38
CA ARG A 222 39.39 -9.23 -20.47
C ARG A 222 38.35 -10.25 -19.98
N TRP A 223 38.52 -10.75 -18.76
CA TRP A 223 37.63 -11.77 -18.21
C TRP A 223 36.27 -11.21 -17.77
N LEU A 224 36.26 -10.00 -17.18
CA LEU A 224 35.00 -9.33 -16.86
C LEU A 224 34.27 -8.93 -18.15
N PHE A 225 35.00 -8.50 -19.17
CA PHE A 225 34.43 -8.19 -20.48
C PHE A 225 33.83 -9.42 -21.17
N LEU A 226 34.54 -10.56 -21.18
CA LEU A 226 34.01 -11.83 -21.68
C LEU A 226 32.78 -12.30 -20.89
N ALA A 227 32.77 -12.14 -19.56
CA ALA A 227 31.57 -12.39 -18.75
C ALA A 227 30.40 -11.50 -19.16
N ALA A 228 30.63 -10.19 -19.31
CA ALA A 228 29.59 -9.24 -19.69
C ALA A 228 29.00 -9.57 -21.06
N LEU A 229 29.82 -9.94 -22.04
CA LEU A 229 29.35 -10.41 -23.35
C LEU A 229 28.56 -11.72 -23.24
N ALA A 230 29.04 -12.70 -22.48
CA ALA A 230 28.36 -13.98 -22.31
C ALA A 230 26.99 -13.81 -21.63
N VAL A 231 26.91 -12.98 -20.59
CA VAL A 231 25.66 -12.64 -19.89
C VAL A 231 24.72 -11.86 -20.82
N SER A 232 25.21 -10.84 -21.53
CA SER A 232 24.39 -10.12 -22.52
C SER A 232 23.82 -11.06 -23.59
N GLY A 233 24.64 -11.95 -24.17
CA GLY A 233 24.19 -12.93 -25.16
C GLY A 233 23.22 -13.97 -24.60
N ALA A 234 23.39 -14.39 -23.34
CA ALA A 234 22.50 -15.34 -22.68
C ALA A 234 21.04 -14.85 -22.56
N CYS A 235 20.78 -13.55 -22.65
CA CYS A 235 19.42 -12.99 -22.65
C CYS A 235 18.57 -13.46 -23.84
N TRP A 236 19.19 -13.92 -24.94
CA TRP A 236 18.46 -14.45 -26.11
C TRP A 236 17.96 -15.88 -25.92
N ALA A 237 18.38 -16.57 -24.87
CA ALA A 237 17.90 -17.92 -24.56
C ALA A 237 16.52 -17.86 -23.87
N ASN A 238 15.49 -17.52 -24.63
CA ASN A 238 14.10 -17.45 -24.17
C ASN A 238 13.14 -17.83 -25.33
N PRO A 239 11.87 -18.18 -25.06
CA PRO A 239 10.92 -18.64 -26.09
C PRO A 239 10.63 -17.63 -27.22
N TYR A 240 10.96 -16.35 -26.99
CA TYR A 240 10.68 -15.23 -27.89
C TYR A 240 11.97 -14.64 -28.50
N PHE A 241 13.11 -15.30 -28.26
CA PHE A 241 14.43 -14.92 -28.76
C PHE A 241 14.73 -13.41 -28.60
N HIS A 242 14.81 -12.66 -29.71
CA HIS A 242 15.12 -11.24 -29.72
C HIS A 242 14.03 -10.39 -29.04
N ASP A 243 12.75 -10.70 -29.27
CA ASP A 243 11.66 -9.90 -28.71
C ASP A 243 11.58 -10.05 -27.19
N GLY A 244 11.89 -11.24 -26.67
CA GLY A 244 12.04 -11.46 -25.23
C GLY A 244 13.27 -10.75 -24.65
N ALA A 245 14.42 -10.80 -25.35
CA ALA A 245 15.64 -10.12 -24.91
C ALA A 245 15.47 -8.59 -24.84
N MET A 246 14.65 -8.03 -25.74
CA MET A 246 14.35 -6.61 -25.81
C MET A 246 13.11 -6.19 -25.01
N TYR A 247 12.39 -7.14 -24.40
CA TYR A 247 11.08 -6.93 -23.76
C TYR A 247 11.08 -5.74 -22.80
N VAL A 248 12.04 -5.70 -21.87
CA VAL A 248 12.12 -4.64 -20.84
C VAL A 248 12.37 -3.26 -21.44
N LEU A 249 13.19 -3.20 -22.49
CA LEU A 249 13.49 -1.94 -23.19
C LEU A 249 12.28 -1.45 -23.99
N GLN A 250 11.51 -2.37 -24.59
CA GLN A 250 10.27 -2.06 -25.28
C GLN A 250 9.20 -1.56 -24.30
N MET A 251 8.96 -2.31 -23.21
CA MET A 251 8.04 -1.91 -22.15
C MET A 251 8.38 -0.52 -21.61
N TYR A 252 9.66 -0.23 -21.32
CA TYR A 252 10.09 1.08 -20.83
C TYR A 252 9.86 2.22 -21.84
N ARG A 253 9.96 1.95 -23.15
CA ARG A 253 9.66 2.94 -24.19
C ARG A 253 8.16 3.21 -24.29
N GLU A 254 7.35 2.16 -24.24
CA GLU A 254 5.88 2.24 -24.33
C GLU A 254 5.28 2.94 -23.10
N THR A 255 5.78 2.66 -21.91
CA THR A 255 5.29 3.28 -20.66
C THR A 255 5.87 4.68 -20.36
N ARG A 256 6.86 5.16 -21.13
CA ARG A 256 7.52 6.46 -20.88
C ARG A 256 6.57 7.66 -20.97
N GLY A 257 5.46 7.53 -21.72
CA GLY A 257 4.41 8.53 -21.86
C GLY A 257 3.30 8.49 -20.79
N GLU A 258 3.22 7.42 -20.01
CA GLU A 258 2.02 7.09 -19.20
C GLU A 258 2.37 6.89 -17.72
N HIS A 259 2.89 7.95 -17.09
CA HIS A 259 3.12 7.98 -15.63
C HIS A 259 1.84 7.84 -14.80
N ALA A 260 0.67 7.75 -15.43
CA ALA A 260 -0.63 7.58 -14.78
C ALA A 260 -0.77 6.21 -14.10
N THR A 261 -0.29 5.11 -14.69
CA THR A 261 -0.43 3.74 -14.13
C THR A 261 0.32 3.57 -12.79
N ASN A 262 1.51 4.18 -12.67
CA ASN A 262 2.29 4.17 -11.43
C ASN A 262 1.62 4.93 -10.27
N GLN A 263 0.68 5.83 -10.56
CA GLN A 263 -0.06 6.57 -9.53
C GLN A 263 -1.10 5.68 -8.84
N PHE A 264 -1.64 4.67 -9.52
CA PHE A 264 -2.71 3.81 -8.98
C PHE A 264 -2.20 2.62 -8.17
N ILE A 265 -0.94 2.21 -8.38
CA ILE A 265 -0.32 1.09 -7.66
C ILE A 265 0.68 1.63 -6.64
N GLY A 266 0.33 1.59 -5.35
CA GLY A 266 1.09 2.23 -4.28
C GLY A 266 2.59 1.87 -4.24
N GLU A 267 2.94 0.63 -4.59
CA GLU A 267 4.33 0.15 -4.62
C GLU A 267 5.21 0.68 -5.77
N MET A 268 4.59 1.23 -6.81
CA MET A 268 5.28 1.81 -7.96
C MET A 268 5.54 3.32 -7.77
N ARG A 269 5.21 3.87 -6.60
CA ARG A 269 5.53 5.26 -6.25
C ARG A 269 6.94 5.37 -5.67
N SER A 270 7.59 6.50 -5.94
CA SER A 270 8.85 6.88 -5.30
C SER A 270 8.65 7.07 -3.79
N PRO A 271 9.50 6.50 -2.92
CA PRO A 271 9.48 6.79 -1.49
C PRO A 271 9.68 8.28 -1.20
N LEU A 272 10.44 8.99 -2.04
CA LEU A 272 10.76 10.41 -1.85
C LEU A 272 9.55 11.33 -2.09
N GLY A 273 8.51 10.83 -2.76
CA GLY A 273 7.23 11.53 -2.95
C GLY A 273 6.23 11.29 -1.81
N ILE A 274 6.60 10.54 -0.77
CA ILE A 274 5.73 10.18 0.35
C ILE A 274 6.25 10.84 1.63
N PRO A 275 5.39 11.50 2.42
CA PRO A 275 5.78 12.05 3.72
C PRO A 275 6.42 10.98 4.61
N LEU A 276 7.51 11.31 5.30
CA LEU A 276 8.25 10.37 6.17
C LEU A 276 7.37 9.67 7.21
N GLY A 277 6.30 10.31 7.69
CA GLY A 277 5.35 9.72 8.64
C GLY A 277 4.53 8.55 8.08
N ASP A 278 4.39 8.49 6.75
CA ASP A 278 3.63 7.45 6.03
C ASP A 278 4.53 6.32 5.52
N TRP A 279 5.84 6.40 5.76
CA TRP A 279 6.77 5.35 5.37
C TRP A 279 6.54 4.08 6.20
N THR A 280 6.42 2.96 5.50
CA THR A 280 6.44 1.65 6.14
C THR A 280 7.80 1.36 6.77
N TRP A 281 7.82 0.51 7.79
CA TRP A 281 9.04 0.28 8.57
C TRP A 281 10.18 -0.32 7.75
N ASP A 282 9.88 -1.16 6.75
CA ASP A 282 10.86 -1.73 5.84
C ASP A 282 11.55 -0.66 4.97
N LEU A 283 10.81 0.36 4.51
CA LEU A 283 11.37 1.51 3.78
C LEU A 283 12.29 2.34 4.66
N VAL A 284 11.89 2.59 5.91
CA VAL A 284 12.70 3.32 6.89
C VAL A 284 14.02 2.58 7.14
N VAL A 285 13.96 1.26 7.35
CA VAL A 285 15.16 0.44 7.58
C VAL A 285 16.02 0.35 6.31
N ALA A 286 15.43 0.27 5.11
CA ALA A 286 16.17 0.29 3.86
C ALA A 286 16.95 1.60 3.66
N ALA A 287 16.32 2.75 3.94
CA ALA A 287 16.99 4.05 3.87
C ALA A 287 18.09 4.20 4.93
N ALA A 288 17.83 3.78 6.18
CA ALA A 288 18.84 3.77 7.24
C ALA A 288 20.04 2.88 6.90
N LEU A 289 19.79 1.72 6.28
CA LEU A 289 20.83 0.80 5.80
C LEU A 289 21.64 1.42 4.65
N GLY A 290 20.99 2.10 3.71
CA GLY A 290 21.66 2.84 2.64
C GLY A 290 22.57 3.95 3.18
N LEU A 291 22.10 4.72 4.16
CA LEU A 291 22.89 5.75 4.84
C LEU A 291 24.09 5.14 5.58
N LEU A 292 23.87 4.06 6.33
CA LEU A 292 24.94 3.35 7.03
C LEU A 292 26.00 2.82 6.05
N ALA A 293 25.59 2.25 4.92
CA ALA A 293 26.50 1.79 3.88
C ALA A 293 27.32 2.93 3.27
N ALA A 294 26.71 4.11 3.07
CA ALA A 294 27.41 5.31 2.62
C ALA A 294 28.44 5.79 3.65
N VAL A 295 28.07 5.81 4.94
CA VAL A 295 28.99 6.15 6.04
C VAL A 295 30.16 5.17 6.09
N ILE A 296 29.92 3.86 5.96
CA ILE A 296 30.99 2.85 5.89
C ILE A 296 31.90 3.09 4.68
N ALA A 297 31.33 3.37 3.50
CA ALA A 297 32.12 3.69 2.31
C ALA A 297 33.01 4.93 2.50
N ILE A 298 32.50 5.99 3.12
CA ILE A 298 33.25 7.21 3.43
C ILE A 298 34.33 6.93 4.49
N ALA A 299 34.00 6.22 5.56
CA ALA A 299 34.94 5.87 6.63
C ALA A 299 36.09 4.99 6.10
N THR A 300 35.82 4.14 5.11
CA THR A 300 36.79 3.25 4.47
C THR A 300 37.42 3.84 3.20
N ARG A 301 37.29 5.16 2.95
CA ARG A 301 37.77 5.84 1.73
C ARG A 301 39.24 5.64 1.38
N ARG A 302 40.09 5.26 2.34
CA ARG A 302 41.50 4.92 2.09
C ARG A 302 41.68 3.62 1.28
N ARG A 303 40.65 2.77 1.25
CA ARG A 303 40.56 1.53 0.45
C ARG A 303 39.36 1.62 -0.51
N PHE A 304 39.18 2.79 -1.12
CA PHE A 304 38.05 3.08 -2.01
C PHE A 304 37.98 2.10 -3.17
N ASP A 305 36.79 1.52 -3.38
CA ASP A 305 36.48 0.63 -4.49
C ASP A 305 35.31 1.21 -5.30
N VAL A 306 35.59 1.57 -6.55
CA VAL A 306 34.63 2.17 -7.48
C VAL A 306 33.45 1.23 -7.73
N VAL A 307 33.69 -0.07 -7.88
CA VAL A 307 32.62 -1.05 -8.19
C VAL A 307 31.62 -1.10 -7.04
N ARG A 308 32.10 -1.24 -5.79
CA ARG A 308 31.22 -1.27 -4.61
C ARG A 308 30.42 0.02 -4.45
N THR A 309 31.07 1.16 -4.66
CA THR A 309 30.40 2.47 -4.59
C THR A 309 29.36 2.60 -5.70
N GLY A 310 29.68 2.19 -6.93
CA GLY A 310 28.76 2.22 -8.07
C GLY A 310 27.52 1.33 -7.87
N ILE A 311 27.70 0.13 -7.32
CA ILE A 311 26.57 -0.77 -7.00
C ILE A 311 25.71 -0.21 -5.86
N LEU A 312 26.31 0.39 -4.83
CA LEU A 312 25.56 1.07 -3.77
C LEU A 312 24.73 2.23 -4.33
N LEU A 313 25.33 3.06 -5.20
CA LEU A 313 24.63 4.16 -5.87
C LEU A 313 23.50 3.66 -6.76
N LEU A 314 23.72 2.57 -7.52
CA LEU A 314 22.67 1.91 -8.30
C LEU A 314 21.50 1.50 -7.40
N GLY A 315 21.77 0.85 -6.28
CA GLY A 315 20.74 0.47 -5.30
C GLY A 315 19.96 1.68 -4.76
N LEU A 316 20.66 2.77 -4.42
CA LEU A 316 20.04 4.01 -3.95
C LEU A 316 19.15 4.66 -5.02
N ILE A 317 19.60 4.70 -6.28
CA ILE A 317 18.83 5.22 -7.42
C ILE A 317 17.57 4.39 -7.62
N LEU A 318 17.70 3.05 -7.62
CA LEU A 318 16.55 2.16 -7.78
C LEU A 318 15.52 2.31 -6.66
N PHE A 319 15.98 2.43 -5.41
CA PHE A 319 15.11 2.69 -4.26
C PHE A 319 14.41 4.05 -4.35
N ALA A 320 15.14 5.10 -4.72
CA ALA A 320 14.57 6.44 -4.90
C ALA A 320 13.49 6.48 -5.99
N GLN A 321 13.55 5.58 -6.98
CA GLN A 321 12.55 5.49 -8.04
C GLN A 321 11.27 4.76 -7.60
N LEU A 322 11.38 3.60 -6.94
CA LEU A 322 10.24 2.75 -6.62
C LEU A 322 10.38 2.10 -5.23
N GLN A 323 9.34 2.17 -4.40
CA GLN A 323 9.31 1.51 -3.07
C GLN A 323 9.60 0.01 -3.14
N ARG A 324 9.12 -0.69 -4.17
CA ARG A 324 9.36 -2.14 -4.35
C ARG A 324 10.84 -2.53 -4.49
N ASN A 325 11.74 -1.57 -4.73
CA ASN A 325 13.17 -1.80 -4.88
C ASN A 325 13.94 -1.78 -3.54
N ALA A 326 13.27 -1.60 -2.39
CA ALA A 326 13.90 -1.66 -1.07
C ALA A 326 14.77 -2.91 -0.83
N PRO A 327 14.37 -4.14 -1.23
CA PRO A 327 15.23 -5.32 -1.10
C PRO A 327 16.50 -5.25 -1.97
N LEU A 328 16.44 -4.64 -3.17
CA LEU A 328 17.60 -4.48 -4.03
C LEU A 328 18.63 -3.52 -3.42
N LEU A 329 18.16 -2.41 -2.83
CA LEU A 329 19.02 -1.53 -2.04
C LEU A 329 19.62 -2.27 -0.86
N ALA A 330 18.83 -3.06 -0.12
CA ALA A 330 19.31 -3.82 1.02
C ALA A 330 20.44 -4.79 0.64
N ILE A 331 20.25 -5.57 -0.44
CA ILE A 331 21.26 -6.51 -0.95
C ILE A 331 22.53 -5.76 -1.37
N ALA A 332 22.40 -4.68 -2.15
CA ALA A 332 23.52 -3.86 -2.61
C ALA A 332 24.29 -3.23 -1.43
N ALA A 333 23.57 -2.66 -0.47
CA ALA A 333 24.13 -1.98 0.70
C ALA A 333 24.87 -2.94 1.63
N VAL A 334 24.31 -4.12 1.92
CA VAL A 334 24.98 -5.13 2.74
C VAL A 334 26.20 -5.69 2.01
N TRP A 335 26.06 -6.07 0.74
CA TRP A 335 27.18 -6.60 -0.05
C TRP A 335 28.35 -5.60 -0.13
N ALA A 336 28.07 -4.32 -0.42
CA ALA A 336 29.08 -3.28 -0.50
C ALA A 336 29.73 -3.01 0.86
N SER A 337 28.94 -2.97 1.94
CA SER A 337 29.42 -2.73 3.31
C SER A 337 30.33 -3.85 3.79
N LEU A 338 29.92 -5.11 3.63
CA LEU A 338 30.74 -6.27 3.98
C LEU A 338 32.05 -6.28 3.18
N GLY A 339 31.99 -5.96 1.88
CA GLY A 339 33.17 -5.78 1.05
C GLY A 339 34.12 -4.71 1.59
N ASN A 340 33.61 -3.53 1.91
CA ASN A 340 34.42 -2.41 2.42
C ASN A 340 35.04 -2.72 3.78
N LEU A 341 34.28 -3.29 4.71
CA LEU A 341 34.79 -3.71 6.01
C LEU A 341 35.86 -4.81 5.88
N SER A 342 35.67 -5.76 4.95
CA SER A 342 36.67 -6.82 4.69
C SER A 342 38.01 -6.24 4.21
N ALA A 343 37.98 -5.17 3.40
CA ALA A 343 39.17 -4.54 2.84
C ALA A 343 40.02 -3.80 3.88
N VAL A 344 39.44 -3.44 5.02
CA VAL A 344 40.15 -2.79 6.15
C VAL A 344 40.56 -3.81 7.22
N GLY A 345 40.42 -5.11 6.95
CA GLY A 345 40.97 -6.17 7.80
C GLY A 345 40.04 -6.63 8.92
N LEU A 346 38.74 -6.29 8.88
CA LEU A 346 37.72 -6.74 9.85
C LEU A 346 37.39 -8.25 9.78
N GLY A 347 38.33 -9.05 9.28
CA GLY A 347 38.28 -10.52 9.16
C GLY A 347 39.66 -11.20 9.19
N SER A 348 40.74 -10.49 9.57
CA SER A 348 42.05 -11.10 9.84
C SER A 348 42.06 -11.82 11.21
N GLN A 349 43.01 -12.71 11.46
CA GLN A 349 43.06 -13.51 12.70
C GLN A 349 43.49 -12.70 13.95
N GLU A 350 44.18 -11.57 13.79
CA GLU A 350 44.73 -10.82 14.93
C GLU A 350 43.70 -10.05 15.78
N PRO A 351 42.63 -9.41 15.23
CA PRO A 351 41.64 -8.70 16.05
C PRO A 351 40.72 -9.64 16.85
N LEU A 352 40.56 -10.89 16.39
CA LEU A 352 39.69 -11.92 16.96
C LEU A 352 39.99 -12.19 18.45
N GLN A 353 41.25 -12.06 18.86
CA GLN A 353 41.66 -12.25 20.26
C GLN A 353 41.40 -11.04 21.17
N ARG A 354 41.31 -9.81 20.61
CA ARG A 354 41.13 -8.58 21.40
C ARG A 354 39.67 -8.15 21.51
N THR A 355 38.88 -8.25 20.43
CA THR A 355 37.47 -7.80 20.44
C THR A 355 36.53 -8.81 21.11
N ALA A 356 36.80 -10.12 20.99
CA ALA A 356 36.00 -11.16 21.63
C ALA A 356 36.17 -11.21 23.16
N LYS A 357 37.19 -10.53 23.71
CA LYS A 357 37.49 -10.48 25.15
C LYS A 357 36.82 -9.32 25.89
N SER A 358 36.19 -8.35 25.22
CA SER A 358 35.56 -7.21 25.90
C SER A 358 34.11 -7.53 26.31
N ARG A 359 33.75 -7.20 27.56
CA ARG A 359 32.36 -7.31 28.05
C ARG A 359 31.40 -6.48 27.20
N LEU A 360 31.84 -5.34 26.69
CA LEU A 360 31.06 -4.46 25.81
C LEU A 360 30.69 -5.16 24.49
N ALA A 361 31.62 -5.87 23.85
CA ALA A 361 31.35 -6.62 22.62
C ALA A 361 30.45 -7.83 22.86
N SER A 362 30.48 -8.43 24.06
CA SER A 362 29.52 -9.47 24.43
C SER A 362 28.12 -8.87 24.64
N GLY A 363 28.02 -7.69 25.27
CA GLY A 363 26.78 -6.96 25.45
C GLY A 363 26.10 -6.56 24.12
N THR A 364 26.86 -6.17 23.10
CA THR A 364 26.27 -5.81 21.79
C THR A 364 25.67 -7.00 21.05
N HIS A 365 26.27 -8.20 21.13
CA HIS A 365 25.67 -9.41 20.55
C HIS A 365 24.39 -9.82 21.29
N VAL A 366 24.35 -9.65 22.62
CA VAL A 366 23.15 -9.90 23.43
C VAL A 366 22.06 -8.87 23.10
N ALA A 367 22.40 -7.60 22.94
CA ALA A 367 21.46 -6.56 22.53
C ALA A 367 20.91 -6.83 21.12
N LEU A 368 21.76 -7.23 20.17
CA LEU A 368 21.33 -7.62 18.83
C LEU A 368 20.41 -8.84 18.87
N PHE A 369 20.73 -9.85 19.69
CA PHE A 369 19.87 -11.01 19.90
C PHE A 369 18.50 -10.60 20.45
N ALA A 370 18.47 -9.77 21.50
CA ALA A 370 17.22 -9.29 22.10
C ALA A 370 16.38 -8.49 21.09
N ALA A 371 17.02 -7.62 20.29
CA ALA A 371 16.33 -6.89 19.23
C ALA A 371 15.74 -7.84 18.18
N CYS A 372 16.53 -8.80 17.67
CA CYS A 372 16.05 -9.79 16.70
C CYS A 372 14.94 -10.66 17.27
N LEU A 373 15.01 -11.04 18.56
CA LEU A 373 13.99 -11.82 19.25
C LEU A 373 12.66 -11.04 19.34
N VAL A 374 12.71 -9.78 19.77
CA VAL A 374 11.53 -8.91 19.85
C VAL A 374 10.92 -8.73 18.45
N THR A 375 11.74 -8.39 17.46
CA THR A 375 11.28 -8.25 16.07
C THR A 375 10.66 -9.54 15.54
N SER A 376 11.29 -10.69 15.79
CA SER A 376 10.76 -12.00 15.41
C SER A 376 9.42 -12.27 16.09
N TRP A 377 9.27 -11.93 17.37
CA TRP A 377 7.99 -12.05 18.07
C TRP A 377 6.89 -11.16 17.46
N PHE A 378 7.19 -9.91 17.10
CA PHE A 378 6.24 -9.03 16.40
C PHE A 378 5.81 -9.61 15.03
N ILE A 379 6.74 -10.23 14.30
CA ILE A 379 6.46 -10.90 13.03
C ILE A 379 5.62 -12.16 13.25
N MET A 380 5.99 -13.01 14.22
CA MET A 380 5.34 -14.29 14.51
C MET A 380 3.95 -14.13 15.14
N THR A 381 3.64 -12.96 15.68
CA THR A 381 2.32 -12.62 16.26
C THR A 381 1.50 -11.71 15.34
N ASP A 382 1.93 -11.52 14.09
CA ASP A 382 1.25 -10.72 13.05
C ASP A 382 1.05 -9.23 13.39
N ARG A 383 1.66 -8.76 14.48
CA ARG A 383 1.57 -7.37 14.94
C ARG A 383 2.30 -6.38 14.04
N ILE A 384 3.19 -6.87 13.18
CA ILE A 384 3.95 -6.05 12.23
C ILE A 384 3.15 -5.67 10.97
N GLY A 385 2.11 -6.44 10.61
CA GLY A 385 1.34 -6.27 9.37
C GLY A 385 0.86 -4.82 9.10
N PRO A 386 0.19 -4.16 10.07
CA PRO A 386 -0.24 -2.78 9.92
C PRO A 386 0.89 -1.77 9.68
N ARG A 387 2.10 -2.02 10.23
CA ARG A 387 3.28 -1.16 10.04
C ARG A 387 3.95 -1.33 8.68
N LEU A 388 3.65 -2.42 7.99
CA LEU A 388 4.11 -2.71 6.64
C LEU A 388 3.03 -2.45 5.57
N ASN A 389 1.82 -2.09 5.99
CA ASN A 389 0.64 -1.98 5.12
C ASN A 389 0.39 -3.26 4.29
N GLN A 390 0.51 -4.43 4.92
CA GLN A 390 0.39 -5.72 4.24
C GLN A 390 -0.44 -6.74 5.04
N PRO A 391 -1.24 -7.56 4.35
CA PRO A 391 -2.07 -8.59 4.98
C PRO A 391 -1.28 -9.88 5.22
N ARG A 392 -0.20 -9.79 6.02
CA ARG A 392 0.70 -10.91 6.29
C ARG A 392 0.20 -11.76 7.46
N GLU A 393 0.48 -13.06 7.38
CA GLU A 393 0.35 -13.99 8.50
C GLU A 393 1.56 -14.90 8.61
N PHE A 394 2.04 -15.10 9.84
CA PHE A 394 3.09 -16.04 10.14
C PHE A 394 2.62 -17.49 9.96
N GLY A 395 3.43 -18.29 9.26
CA GLY A 395 3.18 -19.69 9.05
C GLY A 395 3.37 -20.14 7.61
N PHE A 396 2.80 -21.31 7.31
CA PHE A 396 2.87 -21.96 6.01
C PHE A 396 1.47 -22.00 5.40
N GLY A 397 1.39 -21.94 4.07
CA GLY A 397 0.13 -21.95 3.34
C GLY A 397 -0.25 -20.56 2.83
N ILE A 398 -1.54 -20.28 2.74
CA ILE A 398 -2.09 -19.06 2.13
C ILE A 398 -2.86 -18.24 3.18
N VAL A 399 -2.82 -16.92 3.04
CA VAL A 399 -3.68 -16.03 3.82
C VAL A 399 -5.09 -16.08 3.24
N GLU A 400 -6.01 -16.75 3.93
CA GLU A 400 -7.32 -17.07 3.34
C GLU A 400 -8.32 -15.92 3.39
N TRP A 401 -8.26 -15.07 4.42
CA TRP A 401 -9.22 -13.96 4.58
C TRP A 401 -9.06 -12.86 3.52
N VAL A 402 -7.95 -12.87 2.76
CA VAL A 402 -7.75 -11.98 1.60
C VAL A 402 -8.15 -12.62 0.27
N LEU A 403 -8.82 -13.77 0.26
CA LEU A 403 -9.32 -14.42 -0.97
C LEU A 403 -10.83 -14.28 -1.12
N PRO A 404 -11.37 -14.00 -2.31
CA PRO A 404 -12.81 -13.89 -2.55
C PRO A 404 -13.46 -15.26 -2.69
N ARG A 405 -13.19 -16.14 -1.74
CA ARG A 405 -13.44 -17.57 -1.90
C ARG A 405 -14.92 -17.91 -1.95
N GLY A 406 -15.71 -17.33 -1.04
CA GLY A 406 -17.15 -17.56 -1.00
C GLY A 406 -17.81 -17.15 -2.32
N ALA A 407 -17.51 -15.94 -2.80
CA ALA A 407 -17.98 -15.45 -4.09
C ALA A 407 -17.49 -16.31 -5.25
N ALA A 408 -16.21 -16.71 -5.28
CA ALA A 408 -15.66 -17.53 -6.35
C ALA A 408 -16.27 -18.94 -6.39
N ASP A 409 -16.46 -19.58 -5.23
CA ASP A 409 -17.12 -20.87 -5.12
C ASP A 409 -18.59 -20.79 -5.57
N PHE A 410 -19.30 -19.70 -5.22
CA PHE A 410 -20.64 -19.43 -5.71
C PHE A 410 -20.69 -19.29 -7.23
N LEU A 411 -19.79 -18.50 -7.82
CA LEU A 411 -19.73 -18.30 -9.28
C LEU A 411 -19.37 -19.60 -10.01
N ALA A 412 -18.38 -20.34 -9.52
CA ALA A 412 -17.95 -21.60 -10.13
C ALA A 412 -19.06 -22.68 -10.10
N ALA A 413 -19.86 -22.71 -9.03
CA ALA A 413 -20.94 -23.68 -8.88
C ALA A 413 -22.19 -23.33 -9.72
N ASN A 414 -22.47 -22.04 -9.95
CA ASN A 414 -23.73 -21.58 -10.55
C ASN A 414 -23.59 -21.02 -11.96
N ARG A 415 -22.37 -20.68 -12.40
CA ARG A 415 -22.03 -20.27 -13.78
C ARG A 415 -22.98 -19.22 -14.38
N PRO A 416 -23.10 -18.02 -13.77
CA PRO A 416 -23.96 -16.97 -14.31
C PRO A 416 -23.48 -16.52 -15.70
N VAL A 417 -24.42 -16.06 -16.52
CA VAL A 417 -24.18 -15.76 -17.93
C VAL A 417 -23.85 -14.27 -18.13
N GLY A 418 -22.84 -13.99 -18.96
CA GLY A 418 -22.45 -12.65 -19.39
C GLY A 418 -21.18 -12.13 -18.73
N ASN A 419 -20.87 -10.85 -18.96
CA ASN A 419 -19.60 -10.27 -18.53
C ASN A 419 -19.55 -10.11 -17.00
N LEU A 420 -18.46 -10.59 -16.40
CA LEU A 420 -18.13 -10.44 -14.98
C LEU A 420 -17.42 -9.12 -14.75
N PHE A 421 -17.93 -8.32 -13.82
CA PHE A 421 -17.20 -7.25 -13.18
C PHE A 421 -16.55 -7.75 -11.87
N ASN A 422 -15.26 -7.49 -11.73
CA ASN A 422 -14.48 -7.73 -10.53
C ASN A 422 -13.43 -6.62 -10.37
N THR A 423 -12.87 -6.50 -9.16
CA THR A 423 -11.79 -5.55 -8.91
C THR A 423 -10.43 -6.09 -9.35
N ILE A 424 -9.46 -5.20 -9.59
CA ILE A 424 -8.07 -5.54 -9.93
C ILE A 424 -7.41 -6.47 -8.90
N ARG A 425 -7.82 -6.33 -7.64
CA ARG A 425 -7.30 -7.13 -6.52
C ARG A 425 -7.71 -8.60 -6.60
N ASP A 426 -8.90 -8.86 -7.13
CA ASP A 426 -9.59 -10.14 -6.99
C ASP A 426 -9.59 -10.95 -8.30
N GLY A 427 -9.33 -10.28 -9.42
CA GLY A 427 -9.32 -10.89 -10.76
C GLY A 427 -8.45 -12.12 -10.85
N ALA A 428 -7.23 -12.07 -10.31
CA ALA A 428 -6.31 -13.20 -10.34
C ALA A 428 -6.89 -14.48 -9.70
N TYR A 429 -7.63 -14.35 -8.60
CA TYR A 429 -8.26 -15.50 -7.95
C TYR A 429 -9.45 -16.02 -8.75
N PHE A 430 -10.26 -15.13 -9.34
CA PHE A 430 -11.33 -15.54 -10.25
C PHE A 430 -10.80 -16.25 -11.49
N ILE A 431 -9.66 -15.82 -12.05
CA ILE A 431 -8.97 -16.51 -13.15
C ILE A 431 -8.65 -17.97 -12.77
N TRP A 432 -8.20 -18.20 -11.53
CA TRP A 432 -7.87 -19.54 -11.02
C TRP A 432 -9.12 -20.40 -10.75
N ARG A 433 -10.13 -19.81 -10.09
CA ARG A 433 -11.27 -20.55 -9.51
C ARG A 433 -12.51 -20.59 -10.41
N VAL A 434 -12.78 -19.52 -11.15
CA VAL A 434 -13.98 -19.34 -12.00
C VAL A 434 -13.57 -19.49 -13.47
N ARG A 435 -13.23 -20.72 -13.87
CA ARG A 435 -12.60 -21.00 -15.18
C ARG A 435 -13.50 -20.73 -16.38
N ASP A 436 -14.81 -20.78 -16.19
CA ASP A 436 -15.81 -20.69 -17.26
C ASP A 436 -16.20 -19.24 -17.57
N GLN A 437 -15.74 -18.26 -16.78
CA GLN A 437 -16.10 -16.85 -16.94
C GLN A 437 -14.85 -15.97 -16.96
N LYS A 438 -14.68 -15.20 -18.04
CA LYS A 438 -13.56 -14.25 -18.16
C LYS A 438 -13.72 -13.09 -17.17
N VAL A 439 -12.62 -12.55 -16.69
CA VAL A 439 -12.60 -11.43 -15.74
C VAL A 439 -12.64 -10.07 -16.43
N PHE A 440 -13.07 -9.02 -15.72
CA PHE A 440 -12.97 -7.64 -16.18
C PHE A 440 -11.52 -7.16 -16.19
N ILE A 441 -10.81 -7.36 -15.09
CA ILE A 441 -9.43 -6.88 -14.91
C ILE A 441 -8.69 -7.71 -13.85
N ASP A 442 -7.36 -7.75 -13.89
CA ASP A 442 -6.48 -8.33 -12.86
C ASP A 442 -5.16 -7.52 -12.74
N GLY A 443 -4.25 -7.93 -11.86
CA GLY A 443 -3.01 -7.19 -11.56
C GLY A 443 -1.96 -7.11 -12.69
N ARG A 444 -2.16 -7.78 -13.83
CA ARG A 444 -1.25 -7.71 -14.99
C ARG A 444 -1.35 -6.40 -15.76
N THR A 445 -0.58 -5.40 -15.36
CA THR A 445 -0.51 -4.10 -16.06
C THR A 445 0.00 -4.16 -17.50
N ASP A 446 0.69 -5.24 -17.87
CA ASP A 446 1.14 -5.52 -19.23
C ASP A 446 0.03 -6.06 -20.14
N ALA A 447 -1.06 -6.61 -19.57
CA ALA A 447 -2.22 -7.07 -20.32
C ALA A 447 -3.26 -5.95 -20.57
N TYR A 448 -3.36 -4.99 -19.64
CA TYR A 448 -4.37 -3.94 -19.65
C TYR A 448 -3.77 -2.58 -20.04
N GLY A 449 -4.36 -1.92 -21.04
CA GLY A 449 -4.01 -0.54 -21.38
C GLY A 449 -4.34 0.47 -20.27
N PRO A 450 -3.77 1.69 -20.32
CA PRO A 450 -3.95 2.73 -19.30
C PRO A 450 -5.42 3.14 -19.11
N GLU A 451 -6.21 3.08 -20.17
CA GLU A 451 -7.63 3.49 -20.14
C GLU A 451 -8.47 2.56 -19.27
N ILE A 452 -8.28 1.24 -19.39
CA ILE A 452 -9.00 0.25 -18.57
C ILE A 452 -8.59 0.39 -17.10
N LEU A 453 -7.30 0.58 -16.83
CA LEU A 453 -6.79 0.77 -15.47
C LEU A 453 -7.36 2.04 -14.83
N LYS A 454 -7.38 3.14 -15.58
CA LYS A 454 -7.97 4.42 -15.14
C LYS A 454 -9.46 4.25 -14.87
N GLU A 455 -10.20 3.70 -15.83
CA GLU A 455 -11.64 3.43 -15.73
C GLU A 455 -11.98 2.60 -14.49
N ALA A 456 -11.24 1.51 -14.24
CA ALA A 456 -11.42 0.66 -13.06
C ALA A 456 -11.14 1.39 -11.74
N SER A 457 -10.21 2.36 -11.74
CA SER A 457 -9.80 3.09 -10.53
C SER A 457 -10.67 4.31 -10.20
N THR A 458 -11.34 4.90 -11.20
CA THR A 458 -12.14 6.13 -11.05
C THR A 458 -13.64 5.86 -11.04
N LEU A 459 -14.07 4.61 -11.18
CA LEU A 459 -15.48 4.26 -11.23
C LEU A 459 -16.18 4.56 -9.90
N THR A 460 -17.24 5.35 -9.97
CA THR A 460 -18.06 5.73 -8.80
C THR A 460 -19.49 5.21 -8.93
N GLY A 461 -20.22 5.19 -7.81
CA GLY A 461 -21.61 4.73 -7.77
C GLY A 461 -22.54 5.49 -8.73
N SER A 462 -22.33 6.80 -8.93
CA SER A 462 -23.16 7.62 -9.83
C SER A 462 -23.00 7.24 -11.31
N GLN A 463 -21.85 6.68 -11.69
CA GLN A 463 -21.57 6.27 -13.07
C GLN A 463 -22.01 4.82 -13.36
N TRP A 464 -22.26 4.02 -12.31
CA TRP A 464 -22.41 2.57 -12.42
C TRP A 464 -23.47 2.14 -13.44
N THR A 465 -24.66 2.73 -13.43
CA THR A 465 -25.79 2.27 -14.26
C THR A 465 -25.53 2.40 -15.75
N GLU A 466 -25.08 3.58 -16.20
CA GLU A 466 -24.73 3.81 -17.60
C GLU A 466 -23.51 2.98 -18.00
N TRP A 467 -22.50 2.97 -17.13
CA TRP A 467 -21.23 2.30 -17.36
C TRP A 467 -21.38 0.79 -17.52
N SER A 468 -22.07 0.13 -16.58
CA SER A 468 -22.29 -1.31 -16.58
C SER A 468 -23.15 -1.76 -17.76
N SER A 469 -24.13 -0.94 -18.17
CA SER A 469 -24.95 -1.19 -19.35
C SER A 469 -24.14 -1.14 -20.63
N ARG A 470 -23.32 -0.10 -20.82
CA ARG A 470 -22.44 0.04 -21.99
C ARG A 470 -21.44 -1.10 -22.13
N ARG A 471 -20.99 -1.67 -21.01
CA ARG A 471 -20.03 -2.79 -20.97
C ARG A 471 -20.70 -4.17 -20.98
N GLY A 472 -22.03 -4.24 -20.99
CA GLY A 472 -22.78 -5.50 -20.98
C GLY A 472 -22.51 -6.35 -19.73
N ILE A 473 -22.29 -5.72 -18.57
CA ILE A 473 -22.04 -6.44 -17.31
C ILE A 473 -23.35 -7.10 -16.85
N ASN A 474 -23.29 -8.40 -16.58
CA ASN A 474 -24.42 -9.18 -16.08
C ASN A 474 -24.14 -9.82 -14.70
N THR A 475 -22.88 -9.91 -14.31
CA THR A 475 -22.44 -10.40 -13.00
C THR A 475 -21.48 -9.38 -12.41
N ALA A 476 -21.71 -8.93 -11.18
CA ALA A 476 -20.83 -7.98 -10.51
C ALA A 476 -20.44 -8.50 -9.13
N VAL A 477 -19.14 -8.54 -8.85
CA VAL A 477 -18.60 -8.89 -7.54
C VAL A 477 -17.92 -7.67 -6.94
N PHE A 478 -18.39 -7.27 -5.77
CA PHE A 478 -17.83 -6.17 -5.01
C PHE A 478 -17.24 -6.68 -3.71
N PRO A 479 -15.95 -6.44 -3.45
CA PRO A 479 -15.47 -6.57 -2.09
C PRO A 479 -16.09 -5.48 -1.23
N ILE A 480 -16.43 -5.80 -0.01
CA ILE A 480 -17.15 -4.89 0.89
C ILE A 480 -16.25 -3.71 1.32
N PRO A 481 -15.03 -3.93 1.83
CA PRO A 481 -14.21 -2.82 2.31
C PRO A 481 -13.70 -1.95 1.15
N GLY A 482 -13.99 -0.65 1.22
CA GLY A 482 -13.49 0.36 0.27
C GLY A 482 -14.31 0.53 -1.01
N PHE A 483 -15.43 -0.17 -1.16
CA PHE A 483 -16.35 -0.04 -2.31
C PHE A 483 -17.79 0.25 -1.87
N GLU A 484 -17.99 0.77 -0.66
CA GLU A 484 -19.29 1.01 -0.06
C GLU A 484 -20.18 1.90 -0.95
N GLY A 485 -19.60 2.92 -1.59
CA GLY A 485 -20.34 3.82 -2.50
C GLY A 485 -20.81 3.14 -3.79
N LEU A 486 -20.05 2.20 -4.34
CA LEU A 486 -20.48 1.40 -5.49
C LEU A 486 -21.51 0.35 -5.08
N LEU A 487 -21.27 -0.30 -3.94
CA LEU A 487 -22.16 -1.31 -3.37
C LEU A 487 -23.57 -0.73 -3.12
N GLY A 488 -23.65 0.46 -2.54
CA GLY A 488 -24.92 1.17 -2.34
C GLY A 488 -25.64 1.54 -3.64
N ALA A 489 -24.90 2.00 -4.64
CA ALA A 489 -25.47 2.35 -5.95
C ALA A 489 -26.03 1.11 -6.69
N VAL A 490 -25.32 -0.01 -6.66
CA VAL A 490 -25.80 -1.27 -7.27
C VAL A 490 -27.01 -1.81 -6.52
N ALA A 491 -26.97 -1.84 -5.20
CA ALA A 491 -28.07 -2.35 -4.38
C ALA A 491 -29.35 -1.52 -4.48
N SER A 492 -29.23 -0.22 -4.77
CA SER A 492 -30.37 0.68 -4.98
C SER A 492 -30.97 0.59 -6.39
N SER A 493 -30.27 -0.06 -7.33
CA SER A 493 -30.73 -0.17 -8.72
C SER A 493 -31.74 -1.32 -8.86
N PRO A 494 -32.90 -1.10 -9.52
CA PRO A 494 -33.87 -2.16 -9.77
C PRO A 494 -33.34 -3.24 -10.73
N ASP A 495 -32.32 -2.91 -11.53
CA ASP A 495 -31.74 -3.80 -12.54
C ASP A 495 -30.91 -4.94 -11.93
N TRP A 496 -30.59 -4.87 -10.63
CA TRP A 496 -29.68 -5.81 -9.98
C TRP A 496 -30.36 -6.56 -8.83
N ALA A 497 -29.92 -7.79 -8.61
CA ALA A 497 -30.33 -8.64 -7.50
C ALA A 497 -29.09 -9.10 -6.73
N LEU A 498 -29.05 -8.84 -5.42
CA LEU A 498 -28.06 -9.43 -4.53
C LEU A 498 -28.34 -10.92 -4.41
N VAL A 499 -27.39 -11.77 -4.81
CA VAL A 499 -27.56 -13.24 -4.81
C VAL A 499 -26.60 -13.97 -3.88
N PHE A 500 -25.52 -13.30 -3.47
CA PHE A 500 -24.56 -13.84 -2.52
C PHE A 500 -23.98 -12.70 -1.70
N LEU A 501 -23.79 -12.96 -0.41
CA LEU A 501 -23.11 -12.08 0.52
C LEU A 501 -22.32 -12.94 1.49
N ASP A 502 -21.07 -12.59 1.75
CA ASP A 502 -20.33 -13.08 2.90
C ASP A 502 -19.63 -11.91 3.62
N HIS A 503 -18.70 -12.22 4.50
CA HIS A 503 -17.94 -11.22 5.25
C HIS A 503 -17.00 -10.35 4.41
N ARG A 504 -16.78 -10.67 3.15
CA ARG A 504 -15.77 -10.05 2.33
C ARG A 504 -16.32 -9.53 1.01
N ASP A 505 -17.23 -10.27 0.39
CA ASP A 505 -17.73 -9.98 -0.96
C ASP A 505 -19.26 -10.05 -1.05
N ALA A 506 -19.81 -9.23 -1.95
CA ALA A 506 -21.19 -9.26 -2.38
C ALA A 506 -21.25 -9.54 -3.89
N VAL A 507 -22.14 -10.45 -4.31
CA VAL A 507 -22.37 -10.79 -5.72
C VAL A 507 -23.75 -10.35 -6.14
N PHE A 508 -23.81 -9.61 -7.23
CA PHE A 508 -25.03 -9.16 -7.86
C PHE A 508 -25.17 -9.76 -9.26
N LEU A 509 -26.38 -10.21 -9.58
CA LEU A 509 -26.77 -10.57 -10.93
C LEU A 509 -27.71 -9.52 -11.50
N ARG A 510 -27.51 -9.18 -12.77
CA ARG A 510 -28.42 -8.31 -13.50
C ARG A 510 -29.72 -9.07 -13.80
N ARG A 511 -30.86 -8.40 -13.65
CA ARG A 511 -32.21 -8.90 -13.97
C ARG A 511 -32.41 -8.96 -15.48
N VAL A 512 -31.78 -9.94 -16.10
CA VAL A 512 -31.92 -10.30 -17.51
C VAL A 512 -32.47 -11.73 -17.61
N PRO A 513 -33.12 -12.12 -18.72
CA PRO A 513 -33.71 -13.44 -18.88
C PRO A 513 -32.75 -14.60 -18.55
N GLU A 514 -31.48 -14.45 -18.90
CA GLU A 514 -30.42 -15.45 -18.71
C GLU A 514 -30.11 -15.72 -17.24
N ASN A 515 -30.34 -14.75 -16.34
CA ASN A 515 -30.09 -14.88 -14.91
C ASN A 515 -31.35 -15.16 -14.09
N SER A 516 -32.53 -15.19 -14.71
CA SER A 516 -33.84 -15.30 -14.03
C SER A 516 -33.90 -16.47 -13.04
N THR A 517 -33.54 -17.68 -13.48
CA THR A 517 -33.54 -18.89 -12.63
C THR A 517 -32.59 -18.79 -11.43
N LEU A 518 -31.41 -18.19 -11.62
CA LEU A 518 -30.45 -17.99 -10.53
C LEU A 518 -30.96 -16.94 -9.53
N ILE A 519 -31.57 -15.86 -10.02
CA ILE A 519 -32.13 -14.80 -9.19
C ILE A 519 -33.31 -15.34 -8.38
N GLU A 520 -34.22 -16.11 -8.98
CA GLU A 520 -35.33 -16.74 -8.26
C GLU A 520 -34.86 -17.65 -7.13
N ARG A 521 -33.74 -18.36 -7.34
CA ARG A 521 -33.19 -19.30 -6.36
C ARG A 521 -32.39 -18.64 -5.24
N PHE A 522 -31.61 -17.60 -5.55
CA PHE A 522 -30.58 -17.08 -4.64
C PHE A 522 -30.78 -15.63 -4.21
N ALA A 523 -31.75 -14.89 -4.77
CA ALA A 523 -31.95 -13.50 -4.41
C ALA A 523 -32.16 -13.35 -2.89
N ILE A 524 -31.29 -12.57 -2.28
CA ILE A 524 -31.35 -12.22 -0.87
C ILE A 524 -32.34 -11.07 -0.75
N ASN A 525 -33.47 -11.32 -0.07
CA ASN A 525 -34.38 -10.27 0.31
C ASN A 525 -33.85 -9.58 1.57
N PRO A 526 -33.40 -8.31 1.49
CA PRO A 526 -32.86 -7.61 2.64
C PRO A 526 -33.90 -7.43 3.75
N GLU A 527 -35.20 -7.33 3.44
CA GLU A 527 -36.26 -7.11 4.42
C GLU A 527 -36.55 -8.32 5.31
N ARG A 528 -36.00 -9.49 4.98
CA ARG A 528 -36.18 -10.72 5.76
C ARG A 528 -34.93 -11.06 6.57
N PRO A 529 -35.07 -11.71 7.74
CA PRO A 529 -33.92 -12.26 8.45
C PRO A 529 -33.11 -13.18 7.53
N TRP A 530 -31.82 -12.91 7.42
CA TRP A 530 -30.91 -13.66 6.57
C TRP A 530 -29.69 -14.11 7.38
N THR A 531 -29.17 -15.27 7.02
CA THR A 531 -27.99 -15.88 7.64
C THR A 531 -26.94 -16.14 6.57
N PRO A 532 -25.67 -15.80 6.83
CA PRO A 532 -24.62 -15.98 5.86
C PRO A 532 -24.37 -17.46 5.58
N PRO A 533 -23.94 -17.80 4.34
CA PRO A 533 -23.53 -19.15 4.00
C PRO A 533 -22.35 -19.59 4.89
N ALA A 534 -22.28 -20.89 5.16
CA ALA A 534 -21.17 -21.46 5.94
C ALA A 534 -19.83 -21.12 5.26
N THR A 535 -18.83 -20.72 6.06
CA THR A 535 -17.49 -20.43 5.54
C THR A 535 -16.89 -21.72 4.96
N PRO A 536 -16.40 -21.72 3.70
CA PRO A 536 -15.79 -22.91 3.10
C PRO A 536 -14.61 -23.43 3.91
N ALA A 537 -14.42 -24.75 3.98
CA ALA A 537 -13.26 -25.36 4.65
C ALA A 537 -11.94 -24.99 3.93
N PRO A 538 -10.83 -24.69 4.62
CA PRO A 538 -9.59 -24.13 4.04
C PRO A 538 -9.05 -24.80 2.75
N GLU A 539 -8.47 -24.02 1.85
CA GLU A 539 -8.01 -24.50 0.52
C GLU A 539 -6.68 -25.26 0.68
N GLY A 540 -6.64 -26.55 0.33
CA GLY A 540 -5.44 -27.40 0.47
C GLY A 540 -5.21 -27.97 1.88
N ALA A 541 -6.27 -28.18 2.67
CA ALA A 541 -6.21 -28.71 4.03
C ALA A 541 -5.61 -30.14 4.13
N ARG A 542 -4.33 -30.23 4.51
CA ARG A 542 -3.68 -31.44 5.08
C ARG A 542 -2.66 -31.11 6.20
N SER A 543 -2.86 -30.07 7.03
CA SER A 543 -1.89 -29.78 8.11
C SER A 543 -2.50 -29.23 9.41
N TRP A 544 -1.83 -29.56 10.52
CA TRP A 544 -2.13 -29.37 11.95
C TRP A 544 -2.50 -27.95 12.43
N LYS A 545 -2.53 -26.94 11.56
CA LYS A 545 -2.85 -25.54 11.91
C LYS A 545 -4.35 -25.22 11.94
N HIS A 546 -5.23 -26.20 11.77
CA HIS A 546 -6.68 -25.99 11.89
C HIS A 546 -7.15 -25.60 13.31
N THR A 547 -6.26 -25.58 14.30
CA THR A 547 -6.58 -25.12 15.66
C THR A 547 -6.35 -23.62 15.88
N ILE A 548 -5.83 -22.87 14.89
CA ILE A 548 -5.59 -21.42 15.04
C ILE A 548 -5.84 -20.71 13.70
N GLY A 549 -7.03 -20.11 13.55
CA GLY A 549 -7.31 -19.15 12.48
C GLY A 549 -8.33 -19.62 11.44
N GLY A 550 -9.61 -19.65 11.84
CA GLY A 550 -10.65 -19.15 10.94
C GLY A 550 -10.64 -17.61 10.97
N VAL A 551 -11.30 -16.96 10.01
CA VAL A 551 -11.60 -15.52 10.14
C VAL A 551 -12.27 -15.33 11.50
N PRO A 552 -11.73 -14.49 12.41
CA PRO A 552 -12.36 -14.27 13.70
C PRO A 552 -13.84 -13.92 13.47
N ARG A 553 -14.75 -14.57 14.20
CA ARG A 553 -16.21 -14.37 14.01
C ARG A 553 -16.58 -12.88 14.06
N ALA A 554 -15.83 -12.08 14.83
CA ALA A 554 -15.99 -10.63 14.85
C ALA A 554 -15.70 -9.93 13.52
N ARG A 555 -14.61 -10.31 12.82
CA ARG A 555 -14.30 -9.77 11.47
C ARG A 555 -15.37 -10.21 10.46
N GLN A 556 -15.94 -11.40 10.64
CA GLN A 556 -17.06 -11.83 9.80
C GLN A 556 -18.28 -10.93 9.97
N SER A 557 -18.68 -10.71 11.21
CA SER A 557 -19.76 -9.79 11.57
C SER A 557 -19.51 -8.36 11.09
N GLU A 558 -18.28 -7.85 11.23
CA GLU A 558 -17.90 -6.50 10.80
C GLU A 558 -18.10 -6.30 9.30
N GLY A 559 -17.55 -7.21 8.49
CA GLY A 559 -17.66 -7.11 7.04
C GLY A 559 -19.11 -7.19 6.56
N ILE A 560 -19.89 -8.16 7.05
CA ILE A 560 -21.31 -8.27 6.70
C ILE A 560 -22.09 -7.02 7.12
N ALA A 561 -21.83 -6.50 8.33
CA ALA A 561 -22.50 -5.29 8.79
C ALA A 561 -22.16 -4.06 7.93
N GLY A 562 -20.89 -3.89 7.55
CA GLY A 562 -20.46 -2.84 6.63
C GLY A 562 -21.17 -2.92 5.28
N ALA A 563 -21.35 -4.13 4.75
CA ALA A 563 -22.09 -4.34 3.50
C ALA A 563 -23.55 -3.91 3.61
N TRP A 564 -24.24 -4.35 4.67
CA TRP A 564 -25.64 -3.99 4.89
C TRP A 564 -25.81 -2.48 5.08
N LEU A 565 -24.91 -1.81 5.79
CA LEU A 565 -24.92 -0.35 5.93
C LEU A 565 -24.76 0.34 4.57
N ALA A 566 -23.75 -0.08 3.79
CA ALA A 566 -23.49 0.48 2.48
C ALA A 566 -24.67 0.31 1.51
N MET A 567 -25.40 -0.79 1.62
CA MET A 567 -26.61 -1.07 0.84
C MET A 567 -27.88 -0.37 1.37
N GLY A 568 -27.80 0.38 2.47
CA GLY A 568 -28.95 1.10 3.04
C GLY A 568 -29.85 0.28 3.98
N TYR A 569 -29.33 -0.80 4.56
CA TYR A 569 -30.05 -1.74 5.41
C TYR A 569 -29.50 -1.76 6.86
N PRO A 570 -29.72 -0.68 7.64
CA PRO A 570 -29.11 -0.52 8.95
C PRO A 570 -29.61 -1.52 10.01
N GLN A 571 -30.83 -2.06 9.89
CA GLN A 571 -31.33 -3.02 10.88
C GLN A 571 -30.58 -4.36 10.81
N GLN A 572 -30.26 -4.79 9.61
CA GLN A 572 -29.52 -6.00 9.29
C GLN A 572 -28.09 -5.84 9.81
N ALA A 573 -27.45 -4.71 9.50
CA ALA A 573 -26.11 -4.40 9.99
C ALA A 573 -26.03 -4.44 11.52
N ARG A 574 -27.01 -3.86 12.21
CA ARG A 574 -27.07 -3.85 13.68
C ARG A 574 -27.09 -5.24 14.28
N GLU A 575 -27.87 -6.15 13.71
CA GLU A 575 -27.96 -7.53 14.18
C GLU A 575 -26.61 -8.25 14.05
N PHE A 576 -25.91 -8.04 12.94
CA PHE A 576 -24.56 -8.62 12.75
C PHE A 576 -23.52 -8.03 13.70
N LEU A 577 -23.53 -6.71 13.93
CA LEU A 577 -22.66 -6.06 14.91
C LEU A 577 -22.93 -6.58 16.33
N LYS A 578 -24.21 -6.71 16.71
CA LYS A 578 -24.61 -7.25 18.01
C LYS A 578 -24.10 -8.68 18.21
N ARG A 579 -24.32 -9.57 17.25
CA ARG A 579 -23.80 -10.95 17.28
C ARG A 579 -22.26 -10.99 17.36
N GLY A 580 -21.59 -10.08 16.64
CA GLY A 580 -20.13 -9.95 16.71
C GLY A 580 -19.65 -9.58 18.11
N LEU A 581 -20.34 -8.65 18.77
CA LEU A 581 -20.05 -8.21 20.14
C LEU A 581 -20.40 -9.27 21.19
N GLU A 582 -21.38 -10.14 20.94
CA GLU A 582 -21.67 -11.28 21.81
C GLU A 582 -20.51 -12.29 21.84
N VAL A 583 -19.79 -12.43 20.71
CA VAL A 583 -18.64 -13.33 20.60
C VAL A 583 -17.34 -12.66 21.07
N GLU A 584 -17.10 -11.41 20.67
CA GLU A 584 -15.91 -10.64 21.05
C GLU A 584 -16.29 -9.25 21.62
N PRO A 585 -16.70 -9.18 22.91
CA PRO A 585 -17.12 -7.92 23.53
C PRO A 585 -16.03 -6.83 23.54
N GLY A 586 -14.75 -7.24 23.49
CA GLY A 586 -13.59 -6.35 23.50
C GLY A 586 -13.20 -5.81 22.12
N ASN A 587 -13.85 -6.23 21.03
CA ASN A 587 -13.46 -5.82 19.68
C ASN A 587 -13.74 -4.32 19.46
N LEU A 588 -12.66 -3.54 19.34
CA LEU A 588 -12.72 -2.08 19.25
C LEU A 588 -13.60 -1.60 18.09
N ARG A 589 -13.47 -2.20 16.93
CA ARG A 589 -14.14 -1.75 15.70
C ARG A 589 -15.62 -2.03 15.76
N LEU A 590 -16.02 -3.24 16.17
CA LEU A 590 -17.42 -3.57 16.39
C LEU A 590 -18.08 -2.67 17.44
N ARG A 591 -17.37 -2.34 18.53
CA ARG A 591 -17.87 -1.42 19.55
C ARG A 591 -18.10 -0.02 18.98
N MET A 592 -17.16 0.48 18.17
CA MET A 592 -17.25 1.79 17.52
C MET A 592 -18.44 1.84 16.55
N ASP A 593 -18.55 0.87 15.66
CA ASP A 593 -19.59 0.85 14.63
C ASP A 593 -20.97 0.66 15.27
N TYR A 594 -21.10 -0.20 16.28
CA TYR A 594 -22.36 -0.38 17.02
C TYR A 594 -22.75 0.86 17.83
N ALA A 595 -21.77 1.53 18.47
CA ALA A 595 -22.01 2.79 19.17
C ALA A 595 -22.49 3.89 18.21
N GLN A 596 -21.90 3.98 17.01
CA GLN A 596 -22.34 4.90 15.97
C GLN A 596 -23.82 4.66 15.61
N MET A 597 -24.22 3.40 15.41
CA MET A 597 -25.62 3.08 15.11
C MET A 597 -26.56 3.48 16.25
N LEU A 598 -26.19 3.21 17.49
CA LEU A 598 -26.98 3.60 18.67
C LEU A 598 -27.12 5.14 18.77
N LEU A 599 -26.09 5.90 18.42
CA LEU A 599 -26.15 7.37 18.36
C LEU A 599 -27.11 7.84 17.26
N VAL A 600 -27.05 7.22 16.07
CA VAL A 600 -27.97 7.50 14.97
C VAL A 600 -29.42 7.12 15.33
N ASP A 601 -29.63 6.17 16.23
CA ASP A 601 -30.94 5.84 16.81
C ASP A 601 -31.36 6.75 17.97
N GLY A 602 -30.49 7.64 18.44
CA GLY A 602 -30.74 8.51 19.60
C GLY A 602 -30.60 7.77 20.95
N ALA A 603 -30.10 6.54 20.94
CA ALA A 603 -29.82 5.75 22.14
C ALA A 603 -28.44 6.12 22.74
N THR A 604 -28.22 7.41 23.01
CA THR A 604 -26.93 7.98 23.44
C THR A 604 -26.37 7.33 24.69
N ASP A 605 -27.22 7.04 25.69
CA ASP A 605 -26.78 6.42 26.94
C ASP A 605 -26.29 4.98 26.74
N LYS A 606 -26.90 4.25 25.81
CA LYS A 606 -26.44 2.90 25.44
C LYS A 606 -25.13 2.99 24.68
N ALA A 607 -25.00 3.96 23.76
CA ALA A 607 -23.78 4.18 23.00
C ALA A 607 -22.58 4.50 23.91
N ALA A 608 -22.79 5.29 24.98
CA ALA A 608 -21.75 5.68 25.92
C ALA A 608 -21.01 4.46 26.54
N ARG A 609 -21.75 3.38 26.84
CA ARG A 609 -21.17 2.13 27.37
C ARG A 609 -20.19 1.49 26.38
N PHE A 610 -20.51 1.52 25.10
CA PHE A 610 -19.63 0.95 24.06
C PHE A 610 -18.43 1.85 23.75
N LEU A 611 -18.52 3.15 24.02
CA LEU A 611 -17.42 4.11 23.90
C LEU A 611 -16.48 4.12 25.10
N GLU A 612 -16.88 3.53 26.23
CA GLU A 612 -16.10 3.56 27.48
C GLU A 612 -14.72 2.87 27.33
N GLY A 613 -13.66 3.49 27.87
CA GLY A 613 -12.30 2.96 27.77
C GLY A 613 -11.63 3.15 26.40
N LEU A 614 -12.32 3.71 25.40
CA LEU A 614 -11.70 4.01 24.11
C LEU A 614 -10.82 5.28 24.19
N PRO A 615 -9.70 5.32 23.44
CA PRO A 615 -8.89 6.54 23.33
C PRO A 615 -9.74 7.73 22.92
N LYS A 616 -9.48 8.90 23.52
CA LYS A 616 -10.22 10.15 23.29
C LYS A 616 -10.45 10.42 21.79
N VAL A 617 -9.39 10.32 20.98
CA VAL A 617 -9.43 10.54 19.53
C VAL A 617 -10.44 9.62 18.83
N ARG A 618 -10.57 8.37 19.26
CA ARG A 618 -11.53 7.41 18.67
C ARG A 618 -12.97 7.73 19.06
N ARG A 619 -13.21 8.12 20.31
CA ARG A 619 -14.56 8.53 20.77
C ARG A 619 -15.07 9.75 20.00
N VAL A 620 -14.20 10.75 19.82
CA VAL A 620 -14.49 11.95 19.02
C VAL A 620 -14.84 11.56 17.58
N ALA A 621 -14.06 10.67 16.96
CA ALA A 621 -14.34 10.19 15.61
C ALA A 621 -15.73 9.54 15.50
N VAL A 622 -16.08 8.61 16.41
CA VAL A 622 -17.41 7.94 16.37
C VAL A 622 -18.56 8.94 16.51
N LEU A 623 -18.44 9.91 17.43
CA LEU A 623 -19.47 10.93 17.65
C LEU A 623 -19.63 11.84 16.42
N ARG A 624 -18.52 12.28 15.83
CA ARG A 624 -18.53 13.07 14.60
C ARG A 624 -19.16 12.31 13.44
N ASP A 625 -18.78 11.05 13.25
CA ASP A 625 -19.26 10.22 12.14
C ASP A 625 -20.76 9.90 12.30
N ALA A 626 -21.24 9.74 13.55
CA ALA A 626 -22.67 9.63 13.85
C ALA A 626 -23.44 10.91 13.51
N ALA A 627 -22.90 12.10 13.86
CA ALA A 627 -23.50 13.38 13.51
C ALA A 627 -23.58 13.59 12.00
N ALA A 628 -22.50 13.28 11.27
CA ALA A 628 -22.48 13.35 9.81
C ALA A 628 -23.53 12.41 9.18
N SER A 629 -23.70 11.21 9.73
CA SER A 629 -24.71 10.25 9.27
C SER A 629 -26.14 10.77 9.49
N LEU A 630 -26.41 11.40 10.64
CA LEU A 630 -27.70 12.03 10.93
C LEU A 630 -27.98 13.21 9.99
N ILE A 631 -26.97 14.02 9.69
CA ILE A 631 -27.09 15.15 8.75
C ILE A 631 -27.42 14.64 7.35
N ALA A 632 -26.70 13.64 6.87
CA ALA A 632 -26.94 13.03 5.56
C ALA A 632 -28.35 12.40 5.46
N ALA A 633 -28.86 11.85 6.56
CA ALA A 633 -30.23 11.33 6.65
C ALA A 633 -31.31 12.42 6.81
N GLY A 634 -30.94 13.70 6.87
CA GLY A 634 -31.86 14.83 7.07
C GLY A 634 -32.34 15.02 8.51
N HIS A 635 -31.82 14.24 9.46
CA HIS A 635 -32.12 14.34 10.89
C HIS A 635 -31.23 15.38 11.59
N ILE A 636 -31.23 16.62 11.08
CA ILE A 636 -30.30 17.68 11.48
C ILE A 636 -30.34 17.96 12.99
N GLU A 637 -31.53 18.08 13.60
CA GLU A 637 -31.67 18.34 15.03
C GLU A 637 -30.99 17.28 15.92
N ARG A 638 -31.08 16.01 15.52
CA ARG A 638 -30.52 14.90 16.29
C ARG A 638 -28.99 14.87 16.25
N ALA A 639 -28.38 15.52 15.26
CA ALA A 639 -26.92 15.61 15.13
C ALA A 639 -26.28 16.51 16.20
N GLU A 640 -27.04 17.38 16.86
CA GLU A 640 -26.51 18.26 17.92
C GLU A 640 -25.94 17.48 19.09
N THR A 641 -26.66 16.45 19.58
CA THR A 641 -26.24 15.67 20.75
C THR A 641 -24.86 15.03 20.59
N PRO A 642 -24.56 14.27 19.51
CA PRO A 642 -23.23 13.71 19.31
C PRO A 642 -22.15 14.79 19.12
N LEU A 643 -22.44 15.92 18.46
CA LEU A 643 -21.49 17.02 18.28
C LEU A 643 -21.11 17.68 19.61
N VAL A 644 -22.09 17.96 20.48
CA VAL A 644 -21.84 18.50 21.83
C VAL A 644 -20.97 17.54 22.63
N ARG A 645 -21.26 16.24 22.62
CA ARG A 645 -20.42 15.23 23.29
C ARG A 645 -19.01 15.14 22.70
N ALA A 646 -18.86 15.35 21.39
CA ALA A 646 -17.55 15.36 20.74
C ALA A 646 -16.73 16.59 21.19
N LEU A 647 -17.37 17.75 21.32
CA LEU A 647 -16.77 18.99 21.81
C LEU A 647 -16.44 18.95 23.32
N GLU A 648 -17.26 18.30 24.15
CA GLU A 648 -16.90 18.05 25.56
C GLU A 648 -15.57 17.30 25.68
N LEU A 649 -15.30 16.39 24.73
CA LEU A 649 -14.02 15.69 24.67
C LEU A 649 -12.95 16.59 24.08
N SER A 650 -13.20 17.28 22.96
CA SER A 650 -12.24 18.14 22.26
C SER A 650 -12.79 19.57 22.07
N PRO A 651 -12.67 20.45 23.08
CA PRO A 651 -13.30 21.77 23.06
C PRO A 651 -12.75 22.74 22.00
N GLU A 652 -11.48 22.55 21.62
CA GLU A 652 -10.77 23.41 20.66
C GLU A 652 -10.73 22.78 19.25
N ASP A 653 -11.63 21.84 18.95
CA ASP A 653 -11.73 21.25 17.61
C ASP A 653 -12.60 22.13 16.71
N ARG A 654 -11.93 22.85 15.80
CA ARG A 654 -12.56 23.78 14.87
C ARG A 654 -13.62 23.12 14.00
N GLU A 655 -13.38 21.91 13.50
CA GLU A 655 -14.33 21.24 12.61
C GLU A 655 -15.63 20.89 13.34
N LEU A 656 -15.52 20.46 14.61
CA LEU A 656 -16.68 20.16 15.44
C LEU A 656 -17.47 21.42 15.82
N LEU A 657 -16.78 22.52 16.14
CA LEU A 657 -17.42 23.82 16.42
C LEU A 657 -18.22 24.30 15.20
N VAL A 658 -17.62 24.26 14.01
CA VAL A 658 -18.30 24.63 12.77
C VAL A 658 -19.50 23.71 12.48
N ALA A 659 -19.32 22.39 12.62
CA ALA A 659 -20.41 21.44 12.38
C ALA A 659 -21.59 21.65 13.35
N LEU A 660 -21.32 21.92 14.64
CA LEU A 660 -22.35 22.21 15.63
C LEU A 660 -23.06 23.54 15.32
N ALA A 661 -22.29 24.56 14.97
CA ALA A 661 -22.83 25.87 14.61
C ALA A 661 -23.72 25.79 13.36
N ASP A 662 -23.32 25.04 12.33
CA ASP A 662 -24.14 24.79 11.13
C ASP A 662 -25.44 24.07 11.49
N VAL A 663 -25.40 23.04 12.36
CA VAL A 663 -26.59 22.33 12.85
C VAL A 663 -27.54 23.27 13.60
N ARG A 664 -27.01 24.10 14.51
CA ARG A 664 -27.82 25.08 15.27
C ARG A 664 -28.42 26.15 14.37
N PHE A 665 -27.66 26.63 13.39
CA PHE A 665 -28.15 27.61 12.42
C PHE A 665 -29.25 27.03 11.51
N GLN A 666 -29.06 25.82 10.98
CA GLN A 666 -30.07 25.14 10.16
C GLN A 666 -31.35 24.80 10.94
N THR A 667 -31.23 24.62 12.26
CA THR A 667 -32.37 24.39 13.17
C THR A 667 -32.93 25.70 13.75
N ASN A 668 -32.65 26.84 13.11
CA ASN A 668 -33.17 28.16 13.42
C ASN A 668 -32.86 28.64 14.85
N ARG A 669 -31.66 28.32 15.37
CA ARG A 669 -31.13 28.79 16.66
C ARG A 669 -29.84 29.61 16.47
N PRO A 670 -29.93 30.78 15.82
CA PRO A 670 -28.77 31.63 15.51
C PRO A 670 -28.07 32.19 16.76
N ASP A 671 -28.79 32.32 17.87
CA ASP A 671 -28.30 32.74 19.17
C ASP A 671 -27.29 31.75 19.76
N LEU A 672 -27.50 30.45 19.52
CA LEU A 672 -26.57 29.39 19.93
C LEU A 672 -25.47 29.14 18.89
N ALA A 673 -25.73 29.42 17.61
CA ALA A 673 -24.76 29.22 16.53
C ALA A 673 -23.64 30.28 16.52
N ALA A 674 -23.97 31.54 16.85
CA ALA A 674 -22.98 32.63 16.79
C ALA A 674 -21.76 32.39 17.70
N PRO A 675 -21.93 32.02 19.00
CA PRO A 675 -20.78 31.77 19.88
C PRO A 675 -19.87 30.63 19.41
N ASP A 676 -20.43 29.57 18.83
CA ASP A 676 -19.66 28.43 18.31
C ASP A 676 -18.82 28.84 17.09
N TYR A 677 -19.42 29.59 16.15
CA TYR A 677 -18.67 30.14 15.01
C TYR A 677 -17.61 31.15 15.45
N GLU A 678 -17.89 32.00 16.43
CA GLU A 678 -16.89 32.92 16.99
C GLU A 678 -15.73 32.17 17.63
N HIS A 679 -16.00 31.05 18.29
CA HIS A 679 -14.95 30.20 18.84
C HIS A 679 -14.12 29.56 17.74
N ALA A 680 -14.75 28.94 16.74
CA ALA A 680 -14.04 28.39 15.58
C ALA A 680 -13.17 29.44 14.88
N GLN A 681 -13.68 30.67 14.81
CA GLN A 681 -13.01 31.83 14.23
C GLN A 681 -11.78 32.27 15.04
N ARG A 682 -11.84 32.25 16.38
CA ARG A 682 -10.68 32.54 17.25
C ARG A 682 -9.54 31.53 17.05
N LEU A 683 -9.86 30.30 16.68
CA LEU A 683 -8.87 29.26 16.41
C LEU A 683 -8.20 29.43 15.05
N SER A 684 -9.00 29.64 14.00
CA SER A 684 -8.47 29.88 12.66
C SER A 684 -9.44 30.72 11.83
N PRO A 685 -9.04 31.96 11.46
CA PRO A 685 -9.90 32.86 10.75
C PRO A 685 -10.06 32.47 9.28
N THR A 686 -11.30 32.39 8.81
CA THR A 686 -11.62 31.94 7.45
C THR A 686 -12.74 32.77 6.84
N VAL A 687 -12.69 32.97 5.52
CA VAL A 687 -13.70 33.74 4.76
C VAL A 687 -15.10 33.14 4.92
N ASN A 688 -15.21 31.81 4.89
CA ASN A 688 -16.50 31.13 4.97
C ASN A 688 -17.18 31.33 6.32
N GLU A 689 -16.43 31.22 7.42
CA GLU A 689 -16.89 31.40 8.79
C GLU A 689 -17.31 32.86 9.05
N TRP A 690 -16.56 33.85 8.55
CA TRP A 690 -16.98 35.25 8.63
C TRP A 690 -18.27 35.54 7.86
N ASN A 691 -18.43 34.95 6.67
CA ASN A 691 -19.66 35.09 5.90
C ASN A 691 -20.85 34.44 6.62
N LYS A 692 -20.64 33.30 7.29
CA LYS A 692 -21.65 32.64 8.13
C LYS A 692 -22.04 33.48 9.35
N LEU A 693 -21.06 34.04 10.07
CA LEU A 693 -21.30 34.96 11.19
C LEU A 693 -22.10 36.20 10.75
N ALA A 694 -21.77 36.79 9.60
CA ALA A 694 -22.53 37.91 9.06
C ALA A 694 -24.00 37.54 8.79
N ALA A 695 -24.26 36.36 8.22
CA ALA A 695 -25.61 35.87 7.97
C ALA A 695 -26.38 35.61 9.28
N ILE A 696 -25.72 35.03 10.29
CA ILE A 696 -26.27 34.79 11.62
C ILE A 696 -26.63 36.12 12.31
N TYR A 697 -25.72 37.09 12.29
CA TYR A 697 -25.97 38.40 12.89
C TYR A 697 -27.04 39.21 12.17
N ALA A 698 -27.19 39.03 10.86
CA ALA A 698 -28.32 39.58 10.13
C ALA A 698 -29.66 38.98 10.61
N GLN A 699 -29.72 37.68 10.91
CA GLN A 699 -30.94 37.05 11.48
C GLN A 699 -31.21 37.50 12.92
N LEU A 700 -30.16 37.72 13.72
CA LEU A 700 -30.27 38.27 15.08
C LEU A 700 -30.56 39.77 15.11
N ASN A 701 -30.66 40.42 13.95
CA ASN A 701 -30.82 41.88 13.80
C ASN A 701 -29.69 42.69 14.48
N ASP A 702 -28.49 42.11 14.59
CA ASP A 702 -27.30 42.76 15.12
C ASP A 702 -26.44 43.31 13.98
N ALA A 703 -26.82 44.51 13.52
CA ALA A 703 -26.16 45.15 12.39
C ALA A 703 -24.67 45.43 12.65
N ALA A 704 -24.29 45.73 13.90
CA ALA A 704 -22.91 46.10 14.24
C ALA A 704 -21.96 44.90 14.13
N ARG A 705 -22.32 43.75 14.72
CA ARG A 705 -21.51 42.52 14.60
C ARG A 705 -21.55 41.93 13.18
N GLY A 706 -22.69 42.07 12.49
CA GLY A 706 -22.82 41.69 11.07
C GLY A 706 -21.88 42.50 10.16
N GLU A 707 -21.83 43.82 10.34
CA GLU A 707 -20.91 44.71 9.61
C GLU A 707 -19.45 44.33 9.86
N HIS A 708 -19.06 44.15 11.13
CA HIS A 708 -17.71 43.74 11.50
C HIS A 708 -17.29 42.44 10.81
N SER A 709 -18.17 41.43 10.83
CA SER A 709 -17.92 40.12 10.20
C SER A 709 -17.70 40.24 8.69
N LEU A 710 -18.49 41.06 8.00
CA LEU A 710 -18.33 41.30 6.56
C LEU A 710 -17.04 42.05 6.23
N ARG A 711 -16.66 43.04 7.04
CA ARG A 711 -15.39 43.77 6.85
C ARG A 711 -14.18 42.86 7.03
N GLU A 712 -14.20 41.97 8.02
CA GLU A 712 -13.13 40.99 8.21
C GLU A 712 -13.09 39.93 7.10
N SER A 713 -14.24 39.47 6.60
CA SER A 713 -14.30 38.61 5.40
C SER A 713 -13.64 39.29 4.19
N LEU A 714 -13.95 40.56 3.95
CA LEU A 714 -13.37 41.34 2.84
C LEU A 714 -11.89 41.66 3.03
N ARG A 715 -11.41 41.74 4.27
CA ARG A 715 -9.98 41.88 4.58
C ARG A 715 -9.20 40.62 4.19
N LEU A 716 -9.81 39.44 4.35
CA LEU A 716 -9.22 38.16 3.93
C LEU A 716 -9.34 37.92 2.41
N ASP A 717 -10.52 38.21 1.84
CA ASP A 717 -10.74 38.16 0.39
C ASP A 717 -11.64 39.30 -0.10
N PRO A 718 -11.06 40.34 -0.75
CA PRO A 718 -11.82 41.49 -1.24
C PRO A 718 -12.57 41.21 -2.54
N ARG A 719 -12.42 40.05 -3.18
CA ARG A 719 -13.02 39.72 -4.50
C ARG A 719 -14.35 38.99 -4.39
N GLN A 720 -15.16 39.33 -3.39
CA GLN A 720 -16.45 38.69 -3.13
C GLN A 720 -17.62 39.67 -3.38
N PRO A 721 -18.24 39.67 -4.58
CA PRO A 721 -19.33 40.60 -4.91
C PRO A 721 -20.53 40.51 -3.95
N SER A 722 -20.88 39.30 -3.52
CA SER A 722 -21.99 39.04 -2.60
C SER A 722 -21.78 39.69 -1.23
N VAL A 723 -20.55 39.65 -0.71
CA VAL A 723 -20.18 40.20 0.60
C VAL A 723 -20.20 41.74 0.56
N TRP A 724 -19.69 42.35 -0.51
CA TRP A 724 -19.82 43.80 -0.75
C TRP A 724 -21.28 44.25 -0.80
N ASN A 725 -22.14 43.49 -1.50
CA ASN A 725 -23.58 43.78 -1.54
C ASN A 725 -24.24 43.63 -0.17
N MET A 726 -23.89 42.61 0.63
CA MET A 726 -24.42 42.45 1.99
C MET A 726 -23.99 43.60 2.90
N LEU A 727 -22.72 44.04 2.80
CA LEU A 727 -22.18 45.14 3.60
C LEU A 727 -22.88 46.45 3.26
N GLY A 728 -23.05 46.74 1.96
CA GLY A 728 -23.82 47.91 1.52
C GLY A 728 -25.27 47.88 1.99
N GLY A 729 -25.89 46.68 2.05
CA GLY A 729 -27.24 46.52 2.58
C GLY A 729 -27.36 46.82 4.07
N ILE A 730 -26.36 46.43 4.88
CA ILE A 730 -26.31 46.75 6.32
C ILE A 730 -26.11 48.26 6.53
N LEU A 731 -25.12 48.84 5.85
CA LEU A 731 -24.81 50.28 5.92
C LEU A 731 -25.99 51.15 5.49
N GLY A 732 -26.70 50.74 4.43
CA GLY A 732 -27.89 51.44 3.96
C GLY A 732 -29.02 51.44 4.99
N ARG A 733 -29.21 50.34 5.74
CA ARG A 733 -30.18 50.28 6.85
C ARG A 733 -29.77 51.12 8.07
N GLN A 734 -28.47 51.30 8.29
CA GLN A 734 -27.92 52.16 9.34
C GLN A 734 -27.94 53.65 8.96
N GLY A 735 -28.33 54.00 7.73
CA GLY A 735 -28.36 55.39 7.23
C GLY A 735 -27.04 55.87 6.61
N ASN A 736 -26.01 55.03 6.56
CA ASN A 736 -24.71 55.32 5.95
C ASN A 736 -24.76 55.15 4.42
N LEU A 737 -25.60 55.96 3.77
CA LEU A 737 -25.97 55.81 2.36
C LEU A 737 -24.79 55.99 1.39
N ASP A 738 -23.82 56.87 1.69
CA ASP A 738 -22.64 57.06 0.84
C ASP A 738 -21.68 55.86 0.84
N GLU A 739 -21.46 55.25 2.00
CA GLU A 739 -20.62 54.04 2.10
C GLU A 739 -21.36 52.82 1.51
N ALA A 740 -22.67 52.75 1.70
CA ALA A 740 -23.53 51.75 1.05
C ALA A 740 -23.44 51.82 -0.49
N ARG A 741 -23.52 53.03 -1.06
CA ARG A 741 -23.34 53.28 -2.51
C ARG A 741 -22.00 52.72 -3.00
N THR A 742 -20.92 53.03 -2.27
CA THR A 742 -19.56 52.59 -2.60
C THR A 742 -19.45 51.06 -2.59
N CYS A 743 -20.05 50.40 -1.59
CA CYS A 743 -20.09 48.95 -1.51
C CYS A 743 -20.84 48.30 -2.69
N PHE A 744 -22.00 48.84 -3.08
CA PHE A 744 -22.74 48.30 -4.24
C PHE A 744 -22.01 48.54 -5.57
N GLN A 745 -21.34 49.68 -5.74
CA GLN A 745 -20.48 49.93 -6.91
C GLN A 745 -19.34 48.92 -6.97
N ARG A 746 -18.67 48.64 -5.85
CA ARG A 746 -17.61 47.64 -5.80
C ARG A 746 -18.11 46.23 -6.12
N ALA A 747 -19.31 45.87 -5.66
CA ALA A 747 -19.96 44.62 -6.04
C ALA A 747 -20.21 44.52 -7.55
N LEU A 748 -20.62 45.61 -8.20
CA LEU A 748 -20.87 45.66 -9.65
C LEU A 748 -19.58 45.75 -10.49
N GLU A 749 -18.50 46.33 -9.97
CA GLU A 749 -17.18 46.28 -10.62
C GLU A 749 -16.65 44.85 -10.68
N LEU A 750 -16.84 44.07 -9.61
CA LEU A 750 -16.43 42.67 -9.54
C LEU A 750 -17.41 41.76 -10.31
N LYS A 751 -18.69 42.11 -10.37
CA LYS A 751 -19.74 41.36 -11.08
C LYS A 751 -20.76 42.32 -11.73
N PRO A 752 -20.53 42.75 -12.98
CA PRO A 752 -21.37 43.74 -13.67
C PRO A 752 -22.84 43.37 -13.84
N ASP A 753 -23.14 42.07 -13.91
CA ASP A 753 -24.48 41.50 -14.05
C ASP A 753 -25.17 41.21 -12.70
N PHE A 754 -24.61 41.67 -11.57
CA PHE A 754 -25.18 41.39 -10.25
C PHE A 754 -26.45 42.22 -9.97
N LYS A 755 -27.60 41.70 -10.42
CA LYS A 755 -28.91 42.36 -10.32
C LYS A 755 -29.23 42.91 -8.93
N ALA A 756 -29.03 42.12 -7.87
CA ALA A 756 -29.33 42.55 -6.50
C ALA A 756 -28.54 43.81 -6.08
N ALA A 757 -27.26 43.90 -6.45
CA ALA A 757 -26.43 45.07 -6.17
C ALA A 757 -26.87 46.30 -6.98
N ARG A 758 -27.31 46.11 -8.23
CA ARG A 758 -27.88 47.19 -9.05
C ARG A 758 -29.17 47.73 -8.46
N ASP A 759 -30.11 46.84 -8.12
CA ASP A 759 -31.39 47.21 -7.51
C ASP A 759 -31.21 47.91 -6.14
N ASN A 760 -30.20 47.51 -5.37
CA ASN A 760 -29.84 48.17 -4.11
C ASN A 760 -29.17 49.53 -4.34
N LEU A 761 -28.29 49.65 -5.33
CA LEU A 761 -27.62 50.91 -5.69
C LEU A 761 -28.63 51.97 -6.15
N ASP A 762 -29.60 51.58 -6.97
CA ASP A 762 -30.64 52.49 -7.46
C ASP A 762 -31.53 52.99 -6.31
N ARG A 763 -31.87 52.11 -5.35
CA ARG A 763 -32.57 52.50 -4.11
C ARG A 763 -31.78 53.50 -3.27
N VAL A 764 -30.49 53.27 -3.06
CA VAL A 764 -29.63 54.19 -2.30
C VAL A 764 -29.46 55.53 -3.02
N ARG A 765 -29.32 55.53 -4.35
CA ARG A 765 -29.26 56.77 -5.16
C ARG A 765 -30.53 57.59 -5.07
N GLY A 766 -31.70 56.93 -5.13
CA GLY A 766 -32.98 57.59 -4.93
C GLY A 766 -33.10 58.24 -3.55
N ALA A 767 -32.65 57.54 -2.50
CA ALA A 767 -32.65 58.07 -1.14
C ALA A 767 -31.69 59.25 -0.94
N LEU A 768 -30.51 59.22 -1.56
CA LEU A 768 -29.53 60.33 -1.53
C LEU A 768 -29.96 61.56 -2.34
N SER A 769 -30.87 61.38 -3.30
CA SER A 769 -31.36 62.45 -4.19
C SER A 769 -32.64 63.11 -3.69
N ALA A 770 -33.26 62.58 -2.63
CA ALA A 770 -34.45 63.17 -2.01
C ALA A 770 -34.06 64.34 -1.10
N PRO A 771 -34.78 65.49 -1.13
CA PRO A 771 -34.51 66.61 -0.24
C PRO A 771 -34.71 66.19 1.23
N PRO A 772 -33.90 66.71 2.18
CA PRO A 772 -34.05 66.38 3.60
C PRO A 772 -35.46 66.75 4.08
N ARG A 773 -36.11 65.83 4.79
CA ARG A 773 -37.38 66.10 5.47
C ARG A 773 -37.18 66.91 6.73
#